data_AF-A0A060ZD35-F1
#
_entry.id   AF-A0A060ZD35-F1
#
_cell.length_a   1.000
_cell.length_b   1.000
_cell.length_c   1.000
_cell.angle_alpha   90.00
_cell.angle_beta   90.00
_cell.angle_gamma   90.00
#
_symmetry.space_group_name_H-M   'P 1'
#
loop_
_entity.id
_entity.type
_entity.pdbx_description
1 polymer ?
#
loop_
_entity_poly.entity_id
_entity_poly.type
_entity_poly.pdbx_seq_one_letter_code
_entity_poly.pdbx_strand_id
1 'polypeptide(L)'
;MAGVIKMIEAMRHGTLPATLHADEPSPHVDWSAGLVRLLTETRPWEADGRPRRAGVSSFGISGTNAHVILEEAPAEPAQEPAPGPARPVVAGEAVPWVLSAKSAPALRALAGRLASDVPAGADIADVAVSLARSRAGLEYRTVVLGADRAELDEALTRVEPGKDLAGVEVDSGDVAFVFPGQGSQWLGMGRELLACSSVFADFVAECEPLVDFPLRDALVSGDGLERVEVVQPALFVMMVGLAKVWEAAGVVPSAVVGHSQGELAAACFAGALSLEDALGLVTARGRALVALAGTGGMLSVAAAPEVVEGLLADGLVIAAVNAPGQVVVSGAPEPLDALAVRCEGAGIRARRVDVDYASHHPLVEQVREQLLAVRVSPRPGRVPFYSAVTGSVVDTAELDVAYWWRNLREQVRFAQAVASMPVAGFVEVSPHPVLVPGIEDGWAVGSLRRDDGGQRRLLMSLAEAWSHGAAVDWTRLIPVGRQVTLPTYPFQHRRYWASGGGTGRGGAGHPLLQFAVELAEDAGWVLAGRISAGTSPWLADHAVSGTVLVPGAALTELVLHAGDRAGLPAIGEITFEQPLVLEGSGPIDVQVSVEGGQVAVFSRTGEQWTRHATATLADPAGTVEGLDGQWPPAGAQACRRIRSSTAATGRPVAGRAGAARVTRCCSSRLSWPRTPAGCWRDEYRPVPVRGWPTTRSRARCWCRARR
;
A
#
# COMPACT_ATOMS: atom_id res chain seq x y z
N MET A 1 -11.26 23.18 -6.16
CA MET A 1 -10.47 22.21 -6.93
C MET A 1 -11.04 21.87 -8.30
N ALA A 2 -12.30 21.39 -8.42
CA ALA A 2 -12.86 21.01 -9.74
C ALA A 2 -12.77 22.12 -10.82
N GLY A 3 -13.09 23.37 -10.47
CA GLY A 3 -12.93 24.51 -11.40
C GLY A 3 -11.49 24.78 -11.83
N VAL A 4 -10.51 24.54 -10.94
CA VAL A 4 -9.08 24.67 -11.25
C VAL A 4 -8.66 23.58 -12.24
N ILE A 5 -9.03 22.33 -11.98
CA ILE A 5 -8.75 21.19 -12.89
C ILE A 5 -9.37 21.45 -14.26
N LYS A 6 -10.64 21.88 -14.32
CA LYS A 6 -11.33 22.23 -15.57
C LYS A 6 -10.52 23.23 -16.39
N MET A 7 -10.04 24.30 -15.76
CA MET A 7 -9.33 25.35 -16.47
C MET A 7 -7.89 24.98 -16.85
N ILE A 8 -7.20 24.18 -16.04
CA ILE A 8 -5.88 23.63 -16.40
C ILE A 8 -5.99 22.72 -17.63
N GLU A 9 -6.95 21.81 -17.65
CA GLU A 9 -7.17 20.92 -18.80
C GLU A 9 -7.62 21.71 -20.04
N ALA A 10 -8.45 22.75 -19.87
CA ALA A 10 -8.83 23.66 -20.96
C ALA A 10 -7.61 24.38 -21.59
N MET A 11 -6.66 24.82 -20.77
CA MET A 11 -5.41 25.43 -21.25
C MET A 11 -4.54 24.40 -21.98
N ARG A 12 -4.34 23.20 -21.41
CA ARG A 12 -3.55 22.11 -22.01
C ARG A 12 -4.07 21.68 -23.37
N HIS A 13 -5.40 21.64 -23.53
CA HIS A 13 -6.05 21.25 -24.78
C HIS A 13 -6.37 22.44 -25.70
N GLY A 14 -6.00 23.67 -25.33
CA GLY A 14 -6.31 24.88 -26.11
C GLY A 14 -7.80 25.04 -26.43
N THR A 15 -8.68 24.58 -25.54
CA THR A 15 -10.12 24.47 -25.80
C THR A 15 -10.92 24.87 -24.56
N LEU A 16 -11.90 25.76 -24.72
CA LEU A 16 -12.87 26.12 -23.69
C LEU A 16 -14.06 25.14 -23.73
N PRO A 17 -14.27 24.30 -22.69
CA PRO A 17 -15.36 23.32 -22.68
C PRO A 17 -16.70 23.96 -22.32
N ALA A 18 -17.75 23.56 -23.05
CA ALA A 18 -19.12 24.03 -22.81
C ALA A 18 -19.57 23.88 -21.35
N THR A 19 -20.41 24.82 -20.90
CA THR A 19 -21.12 24.76 -19.63
C THR A 19 -22.40 23.98 -19.85
N LEU A 20 -22.57 22.86 -19.14
CA LEU A 20 -23.78 22.06 -19.22
C LEU A 20 -24.93 22.72 -18.44
N HIS A 21 -26.16 22.46 -18.86
CA HIS A 21 -27.39 22.96 -18.22
C HIS A 21 -27.48 24.50 -18.17
N ALA A 22 -27.07 25.14 -19.26
CA ALA A 22 -26.91 26.59 -19.39
C ALA A 22 -27.67 27.15 -20.61
N ASP A 23 -28.80 26.52 -20.97
CA ASP A 23 -29.53 26.80 -22.22
C ASP A 23 -30.16 28.20 -22.24
N GLU A 24 -30.75 28.64 -21.12
CA GLU A 24 -31.36 29.95 -20.97
C GLU A 24 -30.60 30.79 -19.92
N PRO A 25 -30.08 31.99 -20.27
CA PRO A 25 -29.43 32.87 -19.30
C PRO A 25 -30.39 33.30 -18.19
N SER A 26 -29.91 33.35 -16.94
CA SER A 26 -30.74 33.76 -15.82
C SER A 26 -31.26 35.19 -15.99
N PRO A 27 -32.56 35.46 -15.79
CA PRO A 27 -33.12 36.81 -15.87
C PRO A 27 -32.71 37.70 -14.69
N HIS A 28 -32.09 37.13 -13.64
CA HIS A 28 -31.63 37.84 -12.46
C HIS A 28 -30.23 38.44 -12.60
N VAL A 29 -29.56 38.21 -13.74
CA VAL A 29 -28.24 38.77 -14.06
C VAL A 29 -28.42 39.73 -15.23
N ASP A 30 -27.92 40.97 -15.09
CA ASP A 30 -27.85 41.90 -16.22
C ASP A 30 -26.66 41.54 -17.11
N TRP A 31 -26.91 40.69 -18.10
CA TRP A 31 -25.90 40.25 -19.08
C TRP A 31 -25.47 41.36 -20.04
N SER A 32 -26.19 42.49 -20.09
CA SER A 32 -25.85 43.63 -20.95
C SER A 32 -24.85 44.59 -20.33
N ALA A 33 -24.73 44.58 -18.99
CA ALA A 33 -23.88 45.50 -18.24
C ALA A 33 -22.36 45.22 -18.34
N GLY A 34 -21.93 44.13 -18.98
CA GLY A 34 -20.52 43.74 -19.02
C GLY A 34 -20.11 42.93 -20.24
N LEU A 35 -18.83 42.52 -20.25
CA LEU A 35 -18.24 41.70 -21.32
C LEU A 35 -18.35 40.19 -21.05
N VAL A 36 -19.10 39.79 -20.03
CA VAL A 36 -19.26 38.39 -19.63
C VAL A 36 -20.29 37.70 -20.51
N ARG A 37 -19.94 36.51 -21.01
CA ARG A 37 -20.84 35.67 -21.81
C ARG A 37 -20.84 34.25 -21.27
N LEU A 38 -22.00 33.61 -21.32
CA LEU A 38 -22.14 32.20 -20.97
C LEU A 38 -21.52 31.34 -22.08
N LEU A 39 -20.64 30.41 -21.70
CA LEU A 39 -19.99 29.49 -22.63
C LEU A 39 -20.89 28.26 -22.81
N THR A 40 -21.87 28.35 -23.70
CA THR A 40 -22.84 27.26 -23.98
C THR A 40 -22.34 26.24 -25.00
N GLU A 41 -21.28 26.57 -25.74
CA GLU A 41 -20.66 25.72 -26.77
C GLU A 41 -19.17 25.58 -26.51
N THR A 42 -18.60 24.43 -26.89
CA THR A 42 -17.15 24.21 -26.86
C THR A 42 -16.49 25.03 -27.94
N ARG A 43 -15.40 25.74 -27.61
CA ARG A 43 -14.71 26.63 -28.56
C ARG A 43 -13.19 26.53 -28.44
N PRO A 44 -12.44 26.68 -29.54
CA PRO A 44 -10.99 26.87 -29.48
C PRO A 44 -10.64 28.06 -28.59
N TRP A 45 -9.57 27.92 -27.82
CA TRP A 45 -9.01 29.00 -27.02
C TRP A 45 -7.66 29.39 -27.62
N GLU A 46 -7.67 30.22 -28.66
CA GLU A 46 -6.44 30.66 -29.31
C GLU A 46 -5.64 31.60 -28.41
N ALA A 47 -4.30 31.54 -28.50
CA ALA A 47 -3.41 32.43 -27.76
C ALA A 47 -3.02 33.63 -28.63
N ASP A 48 -3.49 34.84 -28.29
CA ASP A 48 -3.25 36.06 -29.06
C ASP A 48 -1.94 36.77 -28.63
N GLY A 49 -0.81 36.05 -28.70
CA GLY A 49 0.50 36.58 -28.30
C GLY A 49 0.64 36.89 -26.80
N ARG A 50 -0.32 36.43 -25.98
CA ARG A 50 -0.32 36.48 -24.51
C ARG A 50 -0.69 35.10 -23.95
N PRO A 51 -0.19 34.71 -22.77
CA PRO A 51 -0.58 33.45 -22.15
C PRO A 51 -2.07 33.45 -21.84
N ARG A 52 -2.73 32.30 -22.04
CA ARG A 52 -4.14 32.13 -21.66
C ARG A 52 -4.29 32.35 -20.16
N ARG A 53 -5.34 33.07 -19.75
CA ARG A 53 -5.63 33.36 -18.33
C ARG A 53 -7.07 33.06 -17.98
N ALA A 54 -7.29 32.46 -16.81
CA ALA A 54 -8.62 32.22 -16.27
C ALA A 54 -8.71 32.65 -14.80
N GLY A 55 -9.83 33.25 -14.42
CA GLY A 55 -10.22 33.36 -13.02
C GLY A 55 -11.06 32.15 -12.61
N VAL A 56 -10.77 31.57 -11.44
CA VAL A 56 -11.58 30.52 -10.82
C VAL A 56 -12.07 31.01 -9.46
N SER A 57 -13.38 31.09 -9.30
CA SER A 57 -14.03 31.49 -8.05
C SER A 57 -14.73 30.31 -7.38
N SER A 58 -14.69 30.23 -6.05
CA SER A 58 -15.45 29.29 -5.25
C SER A 58 -16.03 29.99 -4.03
N PHE A 59 -17.34 29.85 -3.83
CA PHE A 59 -18.09 30.53 -2.78
C PHE A 59 -18.75 29.48 -1.88
N GLY A 60 -18.34 29.44 -0.61
CA GLY A 60 -18.95 28.58 0.39
C GLY A 60 -20.27 29.14 0.88
N ILE A 61 -21.21 28.28 1.28
CA ILE A 61 -22.55 28.70 1.74
C ILE A 61 -22.52 29.65 2.96
N SER A 62 -21.46 29.57 3.77
CA SER A 62 -21.21 30.44 4.92
C SER A 62 -20.65 31.82 4.54
N GLY A 63 -20.38 32.08 3.26
CA GLY A 63 -19.80 33.33 2.77
C GLY A 63 -18.27 33.34 2.62
N THR A 64 -17.60 32.20 2.81
CA THR A 64 -16.14 32.09 2.55
C THR A 64 -15.87 32.05 1.05
N ASN A 65 -15.14 33.04 0.54
CA ASN A 65 -14.87 33.19 -0.88
C ASN A 65 -13.39 32.97 -1.18
N ALA A 66 -13.09 32.17 -2.20
CA ALA A 66 -11.74 31.99 -2.72
C ALA A 66 -11.72 32.31 -4.23
N HIS A 67 -10.74 33.10 -4.66
CA HIS A 67 -10.52 33.43 -6.07
C HIS A 67 -9.05 33.19 -6.41
N VAL A 68 -8.80 32.51 -7.53
CA VAL A 68 -7.46 32.28 -8.05
C VAL A 68 -7.40 32.67 -9.51
N ILE A 69 -6.29 33.27 -9.91
CA ILE A 69 -5.98 33.56 -11.31
C ILE A 69 -4.98 32.51 -11.76
N LEU A 70 -5.33 31.79 -12.81
CA LEU A 70 -4.49 30.81 -13.49
C LEU A 70 -3.94 31.44 -14.76
N GLU A 71 -2.67 31.21 -15.01
CA GLU A 71 -1.99 31.59 -16.24
C GLU A 71 -1.36 30.34 -16.86
N GLU A 72 -1.48 30.22 -18.16
CA GLU A 72 -0.80 29.21 -18.96
C GLU A 72 0.72 29.30 -18.74
N ALA A 73 1.34 28.15 -18.50
CA ALA A 73 2.79 28.08 -18.40
C ALA A 73 3.44 28.54 -19.72
N PRO A 74 4.62 29.19 -19.69
CA PRO A 74 5.38 29.45 -20.90
C PRO A 74 5.52 28.17 -21.72
N ALA A 75 5.45 28.27 -23.06
CA ALA A 75 5.68 27.11 -23.91
C ALA A 75 6.99 26.45 -23.48
N GLU A 76 6.91 25.21 -22.99
CA GLU A 76 8.11 24.50 -22.57
C GLU A 76 9.01 24.38 -23.81
N PRO A 77 10.24 24.91 -23.78
CA PRO A 77 11.21 24.53 -24.80
C PRO A 77 11.25 23.01 -24.78
N ALA A 78 11.18 22.38 -25.97
CA ALA A 78 11.09 20.93 -26.12
C ALA A 78 11.98 20.27 -25.08
N GLN A 79 11.36 19.62 -24.09
CA GLN A 79 11.98 19.27 -22.82
C GLN A 79 13.39 18.74 -23.08
N GLU A 80 14.40 19.58 -22.81
CA GLU A 80 15.77 19.13 -22.92
C GLU A 80 15.87 17.92 -21.99
N PRO A 81 16.54 16.84 -22.43
CA PRO A 81 16.69 15.67 -21.59
C PRO A 81 17.16 16.16 -20.22
N ALA A 82 16.35 15.92 -19.18
CA ALA A 82 16.67 16.39 -17.85
C ALA A 82 18.11 15.96 -17.55
N PRO A 83 18.98 16.82 -17.01
CA PRO A 83 20.40 16.48 -16.83
C PRO A 83 20.49 15.22 -15.95
N GLY A 84 20.67 14.09 -16.61
CA GLY A 84 21.10 12.84 -16.01
C GLY A 84 22.62 12.83 -15.99
N PRO A 85 23.24 11.85 -15.31
CA PRO A 85 24.65 11.62 -15.53
C PRO A 85 24.90 11.46 -17.04
N ALA A 86 25.96 12.10 -17.55
CA ALA A 86 26.29 12.09 -18.99
C ALA A 86 26.47 10.66 -19.55
N ARG A 87 26.68 9.67 -18.68
CA ARG A 87 26.71 8.24 -18.99
C ARG A 87 26.24 7.41 -17.78
N PRO A 88 25.43 6.35 -17.97
CA PRO A 88 25.10 5.42 -16.89
C PRO A 88 26.35 4.76 -16.30
N VAL A 89 26.28 4.34 -15.03
CA VAL A 89 27.37 3.62 -14.33
C VAL A 89 27.76 2.33 -15.07
N VAL A 90 26.77 1.70 -15.71
CA VAL A 90 26.94 0.57 -16.64
C VAL A 90 26.15 0.85 -17.93
N ALA A 91 26.86 1.00 -19.04
CA ALA A 91 26.34 1.28 -20.36
C ALA A 91 26.21 0.03 -21.22
N GLY A 92 25.19 -0.03 -22.07
CA GLY A 92 24.90 -1.14 -22.97
C GLY A 92 23.43 -1.09 -23.40
N GLU A 93 22.98 -2.15 -24.07
CA GLU A 93 21.67 -2.17 -24.74
C GLU A 93 20.51 -2.45 -23.80
N ALA A 94 20.73 -3.13 -22.67
CA ALA A 94 19.65 -3.51 -21.77
C ALA A 94 19.13 -2.30 -20.96
N VAL A 95 17.84 -2.03 -21.05
CA VAL A 95 17.16 -0.95 -20.32
C VAL A 95 16.34 -1.53 -19.17
N PRO A 96 16.55 -1.10 -17.91
CA PRO A 96 15.76 -1.59 -16.78
C PRO A 96 14.46 -0.81 -16.59
N TRP A 97 13.33 -1.51 -16.66
CA TRP A 97 12.03 -1.02 -16.22
C TRP A 97 11.81 -1.44 -14.77
N VAL A 98 11.78 -0.45 -13.88
CA VAL A 98 11.66 -0.66 -12.43
C VAL A 98 10.20 -0.56 -11.99
N LEU A 99 9.67 -1.63 -11.40
CA LEU A 99 8.28 -1.71 -10.98
C LEU A 99 8.20 -1.96 -9.48
N SER A 100 7.27 -1.27 -8.82
CA SER A 100 6.92 -1.61 -7.46
C SER A 100 5.45 -1.39 -7.13
N ALA A 101 4.94 -2.12 -6.13
CA ALA A 101 3.57 -2.01 -5.66
C ALA A 101 3.43 -2.32 -4.16
N LYS A 102 2.25 -2.01 -3.59
CA LYS A 102 1.88 -2.36 -2.20
C LYS A 102 1.37 -3.80 -2.03
N SER A 103 1.28 -4.57 -3.11
CA SER A 103 0.86 -5.97 -3.05
C SER A 103 1.27 -6.71 -4.33
N ALA A 104 1.47 -8.02 -4.24
CA ALA A 104 1.72 -8.88 -5.39
C ALA A 104 0.67 -8.74 -6.52
N PRO A 105 -0.65 -8.73 -6.24
CA PRO A 105 -1.67 -8.48 -7.27
C PRO A 105 -1.54 -7.11 -7.94
N ALA A 106 -1.20 -6.07 -7.18
CA ALA A 106 -0.99 -4.74 -7.73
C ALA A 106 0.25 -4.68 -8.62
N LEU A 107 1.31 -5.42 -8.30
CA LEU A 107 2.52 -5.48 -9.13
C LEU A 107 2.22 -6.10 -10.49
N ARG A 108 1.50 -7.24 -10.52
CA ARG A 108 1.06 -7.86 -11.78
C ARG A 108 0.13 -6.97 -12.58
N ALA A 109 -0.82 -6.31 -11.93
CA ALA A 109 -1.71 -5.37 -12.60
C ALA A 109 -0.94 -4.17 -13.17
N LEU A 110 0.14 -3.72 -12.52
CA LEU A 110 1.00 -2.65 -13.03
C LEU A 110 1.77 -3.11 -14.26
N ALA A 111 2.35 -4.32 -14.23
CA ALA A 111 3.02 -4.90 -15.39
C ALA A 111 2.08 -5.04 -16.59
N GLY A 112 0.85 -5.52 -16.36
CA GLY A 112 -0.18 -5.62 -17.39
C GLY A 112 -0.57 -4.26 -17.99
N ARG A 113 -0.75 -3.22 -17.16
CA ARG A 113 -1.03 -1.86 -17.64
C ARG A 113 0.11 -1.26 -18.43
N LEU A 114 1.37 -1.52 -18.04
CA LEU A 114 2.52 -1.05 -18.80
C LEU A 114 2.57 -1.70 -20.19
N ALA A 115 2.30 -3.01 -20.27
CA ALA A 115 2.23 -3.71 -21.56
C ALA A 115 1.09 -3.20 -22.45
N SER A 116 -0.10 -2.92 -21.90
CA SER A 116 -1.28 -2.54 -22.68
C SER A 116 -1.38 -1.05 -23.03
N ASP A 117 -0.99 -0.17 -22.10
CA ASP A 117 -1.35 1.25 -22.16
C ASP A 117 -0.18 2.15 -22.60
N VAL A 118 1.06 1.64 -22.58
CA VAL A 118 2.22 2.37 -23.11
C VAL A 118 2.21 2.27 -24.64
N PRO A 119 2.16 3.38 -25.39
CA PRO A 119 2.12 3.34 -26.85
C PRO A 119 3.29 2.55 -27.45
N ALA A 120 3.05 1.83 -28.54
CA ALA A 120 4.10 1.03 -29.20
C ALA A 120 5.29 1.86 -29.71
N GLY A 121 5.07 3.15 -30.02
CA GLY A 121 6.13 4.09 -30.45
C GLY A 121 6.80 4.86 -29.32
N ALA A 122 6.51 4.57 -28.05
CA ALA A 122 7.19 5.20 -26.93
C ALA A 122 8.62 4.68 -26.80
N ASP A 123 9.58 5.58 -26.59
CA ASP A 123 10.97 5.21 -26.32
C ASP A 123 11.07 4.46 -24.98
N ILE A 124 11.74 3.32 -24.98
CA ILE A 124 11.91 2.48 -23.79
C ILE A 124 12.73 3.18 -22.69
N ALA A 125 13.64 4.09 -23.08
CA ALA A 125 14.41 4.93 -22.15
C ALA A 125 13.53 5.96 -21.45
N ASP A 126 12.60 6.58 -22.18
CA ASP A 126 11.65 7.55 -21.63
C ASP A 126 10.74 6.88 -20.58
N VAL A 127 10.27 5.67 -20.88
CA VAL A 127 9.48 4.86 -19.92
C VAL A 127 10.31 4.51 -18.68
N ALA A 128 11.55 4.07 -18.87
CA ALA A 128 12.45 3.72 -17.77
C ALA A 128 12.73 4.92 -16.84
N VAL A 129 13.08 6.08 -17.40
CA VAL A 129 13.30 7.33 -16.64
C VAL A 129 12.04 7.73 -15.88
N SER A 130 10.88 7.59 -16.50
CA SER A 130 9.60 7.91 -15.89
C SER A 130 9.28 6.96 -14.73
N LEU A 131 9.54 5.65 -14.88
CA LEU A 131 9.39 4.67 -13.80
C LEU A 131 10.34 4.98 -12.63
N ALA A 132 11.61 5.26 -12.90
CA ALA A 132 12.61 5.47 -11.84
C ALA A 132 12.47 6.80 -11.10
N ARG A 133 12.02 7.87 -11.78
CA ARG A 133 11.95 9.22 -11.18
C ARG A 133 10.57 9.60 -10.63
N SER A 134 9.49 9.04 -11.18
CA SER A 134 8.12 9.47 -10.82
C SER A 134 7.36 8.48 -9.94
N ARG A 135 7.96 7.32 -9.62
CA ARG A 135 7.34 6.28 -8.81
C ARG A 135 8.15 6.04 -7.54
N ALA A 136 7.44 5.82 -6.43
CA ALA A 136 8.05 5.40 -5.18
C ALA A 136 8.51 3.92 -5.28
N GLY A 137 9.57 3.55 -4.56
CA GLY A 137 10.00 2.15 -4.39
C GLY A 137 9.22 1.47 -3.27
N LEU A 138 8.06 0.88 -3.61
CA LEU A 138 7.16 0.19 -2.68
C LEU A 138 7.69 -1.20 -2.29
N GLU A 139 6.97 -1.93 -1.43
CA GLU A 139 7.41 -3.21 -0.83
C GLU A 139 7.60 -4.34 -1.84
N TYR A 140 6.68 -4.50 -2.78
CA TYR A 140 6.75 -5.53 -3.81
C TYR A 140 7.51 -4.97 -4.99
N ARG A 141 8.68 -5.51 -5.28
CA ARG A 141 9.66 -4.94 -6.21
C ARG A 141 10.02 -5.95 -7.29
N THR A 142 10.13 -5.49 -8.53
CA THR A 142 10.72 -6.28 -9.63
C THR A 142 11.31 -5.34 -10.67
N VAL A 143 12.29 -5.84 -11.41
CA VAL A 143 12.87 -5.13 -12.55
C VAL A 143 12.76 -6.01 -13.77
N VAL A 144 12.34 -5.41 -14.88
CA VAL A 144 12.25 -6.05 -16.18
C VAL A 144 13.35 -5.47 -17.06
N LEU A 145 14.13 -6.33 -17.73
CA LEU A 145 15.24 -5.92 -18.59
C LEU A 145 14.94 -6.29 -20.03
N GLY A 146 15.16 -5.36 -20.96
CA GLY A 146 15.13 -5.66 -22.39
C GLY A 146 15.91 -4.65 -23.21
N ALA A 147 16.44 -5.09 -24.34
CA ALA A 147 17.15 -4.23 -25.30
C ALA A 147 16.18 -3.47 -26.21
N ASP A 148 14.96 -3.97 -26.36
CA ASP A 148 13.89 -3.36 -27.14
C ASP A 148 12.52 -3.56 -26.47
N ARG A 149 11.50 -2.99 -27.10
CA ARG A 149 10.12 -3.08 -26.60
C ARG A 149 9.59 -4.52 -26.58
N ALA A 150 9.99 -5.37 -27.53
CA ALA A 150 9.50 -6.75 -27.61
C ALA A 150 10.03 -7.60 -26.46
N GLU A 151 11.31 -7.48 -26.13
CA GLU A 151 11.91 -8.13 -24.96
C GLU A 151 11.26 -7.66 -23.65
N LEU A 152 11.01 -6.36 -23.52
CA LEU A 152 10.37 -5.78 -22.33
C LEU A 152 8.91 -6.25 -22.17
N ASP A 153 8.13 -6.26 -23.25
CA ASP A 153 6.76 -6.75 -23.21
C ASP A 153 6.72 -8.25 -22.86
N GLU A 154 7.61 -9.06 -23.46
CA GLU A 154 7.72 -10.48 -23.12
C GLU A 154 8.06 -10.67 -21.64
N ALA A 155 9.04 -9.93 -21.13
CA ALA A 155 9.47 -10.05 -19.75
C ALA A 155 8.42 -9.48 -18.76
N LEU A 156 7.60 -8.51 -19.15
CA LEU A 156 6.42 -8.07 -18.37
C LEU A 156 5.38 -9.18 -18.19
N THR A 157 5.21 -10.07 -19.18
CA THR A 157 4.28 -11.21 -19.05
C THR A 157 4.74 -12.25 -18.03
N ARG A 158 6.04 -12.29 -17.73
CA ARG A 158 6.66 -13.19 -16.76
C ARG A 158 6.74 -12.61 -15.36
N VAL A 159 6.20 -11.40 -15.13
CA VAL A 159 6.16 -10.80 -13.80
C VAL A 159 5.23 -11.61 -12.91
N GLU A 160 5.83 -12.33 -11.97
CA GLU A 160 5.13 -13.10 -10.95
C GLU A 160 4.75 -12.24 -9.72
N PRO A 161 3.86 -12.73 -8.84
CA PRO A 161 3.69 -12.17 -7.50
C PRO A 161 5.05 -11.92 -6.83
N GLY A 162 5.38 -10.66 -6.57
CA GLY A 162 6.59 -10.32 -5.83
C GLY A 162 6.58 -10.94 -4.43
N LYS A 163 7.77 -11.14 -3.85
CA LYS A 163 7.90 -11.49 -2.43
C LYS A 163 7.39 -10.33 -1.56
N ASP A 164 6.66 -10.66 -0.50
CA ASP A 164 6.25 -9.65 0.48
C ASP A 164 7.44 -9.25 1.34
N LEU A 165 7.78 -7.97 1.33
CA LEU A 165 8.79 -7.39 2.23
C LEU A 165 8.15 -6.72 3.47
N ALA A 166 6.82 -6.77 3.61
CA ALA A 166 6.12 -6.22 4.77
C ALA A 166 6.38 -7.08 6.03
N GLY A 167 6.79 -6.43 7.12
CA GLY A 167 7.05 -7.11 8.40
C GLY A 167 8.46 -7.67 8.55
N VAL A 168 9.33 -7.50 7.55
CA VAL A 168 10.76 -7.63 7.80
C VAL A 168 11.18 -6.37 8.58
N GLU A 169 11.33 -6.49 9.91
CA GLU A 169 12.02 -5.50 10.75
C GLU A 169 13.47 -5.46 10.28
N VAL A 170 13.70 -4.72 9.21
CA VAL A 170 15.03 -4.40 8.73
C VAL A 170 15.08 -2.89 8.82
N ASP A 171 16.10 -2.36 9.49
CA ASP A 171 16.63 -1.07 9.11
C ASP A 171 17.07 -1.21 7.65
N SER A 172 16.13 -0.95 6.73
CA SER A 172 16.27 -1.18 5.30
C SER A 172 17.45 -0.38 4.80
N GLY A 173 18.63 -1.00 4.70
CA GLY A 173 19.86 -0.29 4.35
C GLY A 173 21.15 -1.08 4.60
N ASP A 174 21.16 -2.01 5.55
CA ASP A 174 22.41 -2.64 5.95
C ASP A 174 22.74 -3.86 5.08
N VAL A 175 23.51 -3.61 4.02
CA VAL A 175 24.10 -4.63 3.12
C VAL A 175 25.56 -4.82 3.51
N ALA A 176 26.03 -6.07 3.55
CA ALA A 176 27.45 -6.36 3.64
C ALA A 176 28.06 -6.66 2.26
N PHE A 177 29.25 -6.12 2.00
CA PHE A 177 30.06 -6.56 0.85
C PHE A 177 30.99 -7.70 1.26
N VAL A 178 30.95 -8.78 0.47
CA VAL A 178 31.72 -10.01 0.69
C VAL A 178 32.77 -10.14 -0.41
N PHE A 179 34.04 -10.14 -0.02
CA PHE A 179 35.19 -10.22 -0.92
C PHE A 179 35.78 -11.63 -0.88
N PRO A 180 35.56 -12.49 -1.89
CA PRO A 180 36.05 -13.87 -1.84
C PRO A 180 37.56 -13.99 -1.99
N GLY A 181 38.07 -15.19 -1.69
CA GLY A 181 39.47 -15.54 -1.92
C GLY A 181 39.77 -15.90 -3.39
N GLN A 182 40.83 -16.70 -3.60
CA GLN A 182 41.14 -17.25 -4.93
C GLN A 182 40.10 -18.32 -5.33
N GLY A 183 39.76 -18.39 -6.62
CA GLY A 183 38.86 -19.41 -7.18
C GLY A 183 37.70 -18.86 -8.01
N SER A 184 37.40 -17.57 -7.93
CA SER A 184 36.35 -16.92 -8.73
C SER A 184 36.80 -16.54 -10.14
N GLN A 185 38.10 -16.63 -10.46
CA GLN A 185 38.65 -16.20 -11.75
C GLN A 185 38.17 -17.05 -12.94
N TRP A 186 38.12 -16.42 -14.11
CA TRP A 186 37.85 -17.04 -15.41
C TRP A 186 38.42 -16.19 -16.55
N LEU A 187 38.61 -16.82 -17.72
CA LEU A 187 39.22 -16.16 -18.88
C LEU A 187 38.35 -15.02 -19.39
N GLY A 188 38.89 -13.80 -19.36
CA GLY A 188 38.16 -12.59 -19.78
C GLY A 188 37.18 -12.05 -18.75
N MET A 189 37.37 -12.35 -17.47
CA MET A 189 36.50 -11.90 -16.37
C MET A 189 36.30 -10.38 -16.26
N GLY A 190 37.24 -9.57 -16.77
CA GLY A 190 37.12 -8.11 -16.81
C GLY A 190 36.75 -7.54 -18.17
N ARG A 191 36.68 -8.35 -19.23
CA ARG A 191 36.53 -7.88 -20.62
C ARG A 191 35.26 -7.06 -20.85
N GLU A 192 34.11 -7.62 -20.50
CA GLU A 192 32.82 -6.95 -20.71
C GLU A 192 32.62 -5.80 -19.73
N LEU A 193 33.06 -5.98 -18.48
CA LEU A 193 32.96 -4.95 -17.44
C LEU A 193 33.77 -3.69 -17.80
N LEU A 194 34.98 -3.85 -18.34
CA LEU A 194 35.80 -2.75 -18.89
C LEU A 194 35.09 -2.00 -20.00
N ALA A 195 34.33 -2.70 -20.85
CA ALA A 195 33.62 -2.08 -21.95
C ALA A 195 32.36 -1.33 -21.49
N CYS A 196 31.65 -1.87 -20.49
CA CYS A 196 30.36 -1.32 -20.07
C CYS A 196 30.45 -0.32 -18.91
N SER A 197 31.46 -0.36 -18.03
CA SER A 197 31.54 0.52 -16.86
C SER A 197 32.76 1.43 -16.88
N SER A 198 32.54 2.73 -16.96
CA SER A 198 33.63 3.71 -16.84
C SER A 198 34.25 3.70 -15.44
N VAL A 199 33.44 3.48 -14.39
CA VAL A 199 33.94 3.38 -13.01
C VAL A 199 34.97 2.25 -12.87
N PHE A 200 34.69 1.10 -13.48
CA PHE A 200 35.64 -0.02 -13.50
C PHE A 200 36.86 0.28 -14.37
N ALA A 201 36.66 0.82 -15.57
CA ALA A 201 37.74 1.15 -16.50
C ALA A 201 38.73 2.17 -15.91
N ASP A 202 38.23 3.22 -15.26
CA ASP A 202 39.04 4.24 -14.61
C ASP A 202 39.86 3.64 -13.46
N PHE A 203 39.26 2.75 -12.67
CA PHE A 203 39.96 2.07 -11.57
C PHE A 203 41.04 1.10 -12.07
N VAL A 204 40.79 0.35 -13.14
CA VAL A 204 41.82 -0.50 -13.77
C VAL A 204 42.97 0.34 -14.29
N ALA A 205 42.69 1.48 -14.93
CA ALA A 205 43.72 2.40 -15.42
C ALA A 205 44.57 3.00 -14.28
N GLU A 206 43.96 3.27 -13.11
CA GLU A 206 44.67 3.70 -11.90
C GLU A 206 45.60 2.60 -11.34
N CYS A 207 45.18 1.33 -11.42
CA CYS A 207 45.95 0.19 -10.92
C CYS A 207 47.05 -0.29 -11.87
N GLU A 208 46.88 -0.12 -13.18
CA GLU A 208 47.83 -0.57 -14.22
C GLU A 208 49.30 -0.16 -13.95
N PRO A 209 49.63 1.10 -13.61
CA PRO A 209 51.02 1.49 -13.35
C PRO A 209 51.57 1.00 -12.00
N LEU A 210 50.74 0.41 -11.13
CA LEU A 210 51.11 -0.03 -9.78
C LEU A 210 51.49 -1.52 -9.72
N VAL A 211 51.30 -2.25 -10.81
CA VAL A 211 51.69 -3.66 -10.93
C VAL A 211 52.80 -3.85 -11.97
N ASP A 212 53.48 -4.99 -11.94
CA ASP A 212 54.62 -5.32 -12.82
C ASP A 212 54.26 -6.28 -13.96
N PHE A 213 52.97 -6.43 -14.27
CA PHE A 213 52.45 -7.24 -15.35
C PHE A 213 51.34 -6.48 -16.09
N PRO A 214 51.01 -6.83 -17.35
CA PRO A 214 49.93 -6.18 -18.09
C PRO A 214 48.57 -6.56 -17.47
N LEU A 215 48.08 -5.75 -16.53
CA LEU A 215 46.86 -6.00 -15.77
C LEU A 215 45.66 -6.09 -16.68
N ARG A 216 45.54 -5.16 -17.62
CA ARG A 216 44.45 -5.19 -18.61
C ARG A 216 44.42 -6.49 -19.41
N ASP A 217 45.56 -7.01 -19.85
CA ASP A 217 45.63 -8.26 -20.63
C ASP A 217 45.24 -9.47 -19.76
N ALA A 218 45.68 -9.49 -18.50
CA ALA A 218 45.25 -10.50 -17.53
C ALA A 218 43.72 -10.48 -17.31
N LEU A 219 43.10 -9.30 -17.26
CA LEU A 219 41.65 -9.17 -17.08
C LEU A 219 40.83 -9.49 -18.35
N VAL A 220 41.36 -9.17 -19.53
CA VAL A 220 40.64 -9.27 -20.82
C VAL A 220 40.86 -10.61 -21.51
N SER A 221 42.10 -11.09 -21.56
CA SER A 221 42.50 -12.31 -22.25
C SER A 221 42.71 -13.48 -21.29
N GLY A 222 42.93 -13.17 -20.01
CA GLY A 222 43.29 -14.18 -19.00
C GLY A 222 44.80 -14.47 -18.94
N ASP A 223 45.61 -13.63 -19.59
CA ASP A 223 47.05 -13.85 -19.72
C ASP A 223 47.73 -13.87 -18.34
N GLY A 224 48.38 -14.98 -18.03
CA GLY A 224 49.13 -15.15 -16.79
C GLY A 224 48.27 -15.47 -15.57
N LEU A 225 46.94 -15.63 -15.68
CA LEU A 225 46.07 -15.93 -14.53
C LEU A 225 46.32 -17.32 -13.90
N GLU A 226 47.10 -18.18 -14.54
CA GLU A 226 47.60 -19.43 -13.94
C GLU A 226 48.68 -19.21 -12.88
N ARG A 227 49.31 -18.02 -12.86
CA ARG A 227 50.38 -17.66 -11.92
C ARG A 227 49.82 -16.93 -10.71
N VAL A 228 50.20 -17.37 -9.51
CA VAL A 228 49.68 -16.82 -8.24
C VAL A 228 50.00 -15.33 -8.09
N GLU A 229 51.19 -14.91 -8.52
CA GLU A 229 51.65 -13.53 -8.48
C GLU A 229 50.90 -12.58 -9.44
N VAL A 230 50.11 -13.12 -10.38
CA VAL A 230 49.25 -12.37 -11.30
C VAL A 230 47.78 -12.47 -10.89
N VAL A 231 47.30 -13.66 -10.55
CA VAL A 231 45.88 -13.90 -10.24
C VAL A 231 45.45 -13.19 -8.96
N GLN A 232 46.30 -13.10 -7.93
CA GLN A 232 45.93 -12.43 -6.67
C GLN A 232 45.74 -10.92 -6.87
N PRO A 233 46.68 -10.16 -7.46
CA PRO A 233 46.45 -8.75 -7.74
C PRO A 233 45.32 -8.52 -8.76
N ALA A 234 45.18 -9.37 -9.80
CA ALA A 234 44.09 -9.24 -10.75
C ALA A 234 42.70 -9.43 -10.10
N LEU A 235 42.55 -10.42 -9.21
CA LEU A 235 41.32 -10.60 -8.43
C LEU A 235 41.08 -9.45 -7.45
N PHE A 236 42.12 -8.93 -6.80
CA PHE A 236 42.01 -7.74 -5.96
C PHE A 236 41.42 -6.56 -6.75
N VAL A 237 41.95 -6.27 -7.94
CA VAL A 237 41.45 -5.19 -8.81
C VAL A 237 40.00 -5.45 -9.22
N MET A 238 39.66 -6.69 -9.61
CA MET A 238 38.27 -7.06 -9.93
C MET A 238 37.33 -6.76 -8.77
N MET A 239 37.65 -7.20 -7.56
CA MET A 239 36.76 -7.07 -6.41
C MET A 239 36.59 -5.62 -5.96
N VAL A 240 37.68 -4.85 -5.84
CA VAL A 240 37.61 -3.43 -5.46
C VAL A 240 36.91 -2.60 -6.55
N GLY A 241 37.19 -2.89 -7.82
CA GLY A 241 36.52 -2.24 -8.94
C GLY A 241 35.02 -2.52 -8.99
N LEU A 242 34.61 -3.78 -8.80
CA LEU A 242 33.19 -4.15 -8.69
C LEU A 242 32.52 -3.48 -7.49
N ALA A 243 33.17 -3.46 -6.33
CA ALA A 243 32.64 -2.78 -5.15
C ALA A 243 32.40 -1.27 -5.41
N LYS A 244 33.31 -0.61 -6.14
CA LYS A 244 33.12 0.78 -6.60
C LYS A 244 31.95 0.92 -7.58
N VAL A 245 31.72 -0.04 -8.48
CA VAL A 245 30.57 -0.05 -9.38
C VAL A 245 29.25 -0.17 -8.61
N TRP A 246 29.18 -1.06 -7.62
CA TRP A 246 28.01 -1.19 -6.73
C TRP A 246 27.76 0.08 -5.91
N GLU A 247 28.80 0.67 -5.32
CA GLU A 247 28.71 1.94 -4.59
C GLU A 247 28.24 3.08 -5.51
N ALA A 248 28.75 3.15 -6.74
CA ALA A 248 28.32 4.13 -7.74
C ALA A 248 26.86 3.95 -8.17
N ALA A 249 26.33 2.72 -8.16
CA ALA A 249 24.93 2.39 -8.40
C ALA A 249 24.00 2.66 -7.19
N GLY A 250 24.55 3.18 -6.09
CA GLY A 250 23.79 3.55 -4.89
C GLY A 250 23.67 2.46 -3.83
N VAL A 251 24.31 1.30 -4.02
CA VAL A 251 24.38 0.24 -3.00
C VAL A 251 25.61 0.49 -2.14
N VAL A 252 25.41 1.10 -0.98
CA VAL A 252 26.47 1.42 -0.02
C VAL A 252 26.48 0.37 1.09
N PRO A 253 27.59 -0.31 1.37
CA PRO A 253 27.62 -1.31 2.42
C PRO A 253 27.75 -0.69 3.81
N SER A 254 27.10 -1.31 4.79
CA SER A 254 27.26 -1.01 6.23
C SER A 254 28.32 -1.88 6.90
N ALA A 255 28.77 -2.95 6.24
CA ALA A 255 29.84 -3.82 6.69
C ALA A 255 30.62 -4.40 5.50
N VAL A 256 31.88 -4.77 5.72
CA VAL A 256 32.67 -5.56 4.77
C VAL A 256 33.29 -6.77 5.44
N VAL A 257 33.46 -7.84 4.67
CA VAL A 257 34.24 -9.02 5.04
C VAL A 257 35.00 -9.55 3.85
N GLY A 258 36.22 -10.01 4.09
CA GLY A 258 36.97 -10.77 3.11
C GLY A 258 37.19 -12.21 3.54
N HIS A 259 37.37 -13.10 2.57
CA HIS A 259 37.77 -14.48 2.78
C HIS A 259 39.22 -14.67 2.32
N SER A 260 40.13 -15.04 3.23
CA SER A 260 41.56 -15.19 2.91
C SER A 260 42.12 -13.91 2.28
N GLN A 261 42.74 -13.98 1.11
CA GLN A 261 43.24 -12.82 0.36
C GLN A 261 42.18 -11.75 0.05
N GLY A 262 40.89 -12.12 0.02
CA GLY A 262 39.80 -11.16 -0.19
C GLY A 262 39.75 -10.08 0.88
N GLU A 263 40.31 -10.34 2.06
CA GLU A 263 40.44 -9.32 3.12
C GLU A 263 41.28 -8.12 2.70
N LEU A 264 42.27 -8.29 1.81
CA LEU A 264 43.05 -7.17 1.28
C LEU A 264 42.17 -6.23 0.46
N ALA A 265 41.29 -6.79 -0.37
CA ALA A 265 40.32 -6.02 -1.16
C ALA A 265 39.27 -5.35 -0.27
N ALA A 266 38.76 -6.05 0.75
CA ALA A 266 37.85 -5.49 1.73
C ALA A 266 38.50 -4.33 2.53
N ALA A 267 39.76 -4.47 2.95
CA ALA A 267 40.49 -3.44 3.69
C ALA A 267 40.78 -2.22 2.81
N CYS A 268 41.21 -2.42 1.56
CA CYS A 268 41.37 -1.33 0.60
C CYS A 268 40.04 -0.62 0.33
N PHE A 269 38.97 -1.38 0.07
CA PHE A 269 37.66 -0.80 -0.19
C PHE A 269 37.13 -0.06 1.03
N ALA A 270 37.34 -0.54 2.26
CA ALA A 270 36.97 0.15 3.49
C ALA A 270 37.83 1.40 3.77
N GLY A 271 38.93 1.62 3.03
CA GLY A 271 39.86 2.73 3.25
C GLY A 271 40.85 2.48 4.39
N ALA A 272 40.93 1.25 4.89
CA ALA A 272 41.88 0.85 5.92
C ALA A 272 43.33 0.82 5.42
N LEU A 273 43.51 0.54 4.13
CA LEU A 273 44.78 0.61 3.41
C LEU A 273 44.60 1.52 2.20
N SER A 274 45.66 2.27 1.83
CA SER A 274 45.66 2.97 0.54
C SER A 274 45.70 1.96 -0.60
N LEU A 275 45.37 2.41 -1.81
CA LEU A 275 45.45 1.56 -2.99
C LEU A 275 46.87 1.02 -3.20
N GLU A 276 47.88 1.87 -3.05
CA GLU A 276 49.29 1.51 -3.21
C GLU A 276 49.75 0.49 -2.16
N ASP A 277 49.39 0.70 -0.89
CA ASP A 277 49.75 -0.23 0.19
C ASP A 277 49.06 -1.60 0.00
N ALA A 278 47.76 -1.61 -0.32
CA ALA A 278 47.01 -2.85 -0.48
C ALA A 278 47.42 -3.62 -1.75
N LEU A 279 47.58 -2.92 -2.88
CA LEU A 279 48.00 -3.51 -4.15
C LEU A 279 49.47 -3.95 -4.10
N GLY A 280 50.33 -3.18 -3.44
CA GLY A 280 51.71 -3.55 -3.17
C GLY A 280 51.80 -4.80 -2.28
N LEU A 281 50.99 -4.87 -1.23
CA LEU A 281 50.94 -6.03 -0.33
C LEU A 281 50.42 -7.30 -1.03
N VAL A 282 49.32 -7.23 -1.80
CA VAL A 282 48.82 -8.41 -2.54
C VAL A 282 49.82 -8.87 -3.60
N THR A 283 50.53 -7.95 -4.25
CA THR A 283 51.59 -8.28 -5.21
C THR A 283 52.79 -8.96 -4.54
N ALA A 284 53.25 -8.40 -3.41
CA ALA A 284 54.34 -8.99 -2.64
C ALA A 284 53.96 -10.38 -2.07
N ARG A 285 52.71 -10.52 -1.58
CA ARG A 285 52.15 -11.80 -1.13
C ARG A 285 52.15 -12.83 -2.26
N GLY A 286 51.64 -12.46 -3.43
CA GLY A 286 51.63 -13.33 -4.62
C GLY A 286 53.05 -13.81 -4.98
N ARG A 287 54.03 -12.90 -5.06
CA ARG A 287 55.43 -13.26 -5.33
C ARG A 287 56.04 -14.18 -4.29
N ALA A 288 55.75 -13.95 -3.01
CA ALA A 288 56.25 -14.81 -1.95
C ALA A 288 55.71 -16.24 -2.07
N LEU A 289 54.43 -16.38 -2.44
CA LEU A 289 53.77 -17.68 -2.62
C LEU A 289 54.33 -18.52 -3.77
N VAL A 290 55.03 -17.91 -4.74
CA VAL A 290 55.73 -18.65 -5.81
C VAL A 290 56.72 -19.67 -5.24
N ALA A 291 57.36 -19.37 -4.10
CA ALA A 291 58.29 -20.29 -3.45
C ALA A 291 57.60 -21.57 -2.90
N LEU A 292 56.26 -21.56 -2.79
CA LEU A 292 55.46 -22.68 -2.28
C LEU A 292 54.78 -23.48 -3.40
N ALA A 293 54.96 -23.09 -4.67
CA ALA A 293 54.34 -23.76 -5.81
C ALA A 293 54.66 -25.26 -5.81
N GLY A 294 53.63 -26.08 -5.99
CA GLY A 294 53.70 -27.55 -5.97
C GLY A 294 53.94 -28.19 -4.60
N THR A 295 54.11 -27.43 -3.52
CA THR A 295 54.40 -27.99 -2.18
C THR A 295 53.14 -28.41 -1.42
N GLY A 296 51.96 -28.02 -1.88
CA GLY A 296 50.70 -28.27 -1.19
C GLY A 296 49.48 -28.17 -2.09
N GLY A 297 48.31 -28.13 -1.46
CA GLY A 297 47.06 -27.86 -2.15
C GLY A 297 45.92 -27.67 -1.16
N MET A 298 44.71 -27.60 -1.70
CA MET A 298 43.49 -27.44 -0.89
C MET A 298 42.32 -28.27 -1.45
N LEU A 299 41.47 -28.76 -0.55
CA LEU A 299 40.30 -29.57 -0.85
C LEU A 299 39.06 -28.98 -0.16
N SER A 300 38.07 -28.54 -0.93
CA SER A 300 36.76 -28.15 -0.40
C SER A 300 35.96 -29.41 -0.06
N VAL A 301 35.39 -29.46 1.14
CA VAL A 301 34.63 -30.61 1.66
C VAL A 301 33.26 -30.13 2.13
N ALA A 302 32.20 -30.73 1.61
CA ALA A 302 30.82 -30.43 1.98
C ALA A 302 30.39 -31.21 3.24
N ALA A 303 31.02 -30.90 4.36
CA ALA A 303 30.70 -31.46 5.68
C ALA A 303 31.03 -30.44 6.79
N ALA A 304 30.46 -30.67 7.98
CA ALA A 304 30.74 -29.87 9.17
C ALA A 304 32.19 -30.07 9.66
N PRO A 305 32.80 -29.07 10.33
CA PRO A 305 34.17 -29.15 10.82
C PRO A 305 34.46 -30.42 11.64
N GLU A 306 33.55 -30.80 12.53
CA GLU A 306 33.70 -31.93 13.45
C GLU A 306 33.73 -33.27 12.69
N VAL A 307 32.98 -33.37 11.59
CA VAL A 307 32.99 -34.56 10.72
C VAL A 307 34.32 -34.66 9.98
N VAL A 308 34.82 -33.53 9.48
CA VAL A 308 36.08 -33.50 8.74
C VAL A 308 37.27 -33.77 9.65
N GLU A 309 37.28 -33.22 10.87
CA GLU A 309 38.29 -33.51 11.90
C GLU A 309 38.47 -35.02 12.14
N GLY A 310 37.37 -35.77 12.19
CA GLY A 310 37.41 -37.24 12.33
C GLY A 310 37.99 -37.99 11.12
N LEU A 311 38.15 -37.32 9.97
CA LEU A 311 38.69 -37.88 8.72
C LEU A 311 40.10 -37.39 8.40
N LEU A 312 40.65 -36.43 9.16
CA LEU A 312 41.97 -35.87 8.91
C LEU A 312 43.08 -36.87 9.24
N ALA A 313 44.12 -36.85 8.42
CA ALA A 313 45.39 -37.52 8.70
C ALA A 313 46.41 -36.48 9.20
N ASP A 314 47.52 -36.96 9.77
CA ASP A 314 48.62 -36.09 10.19
C ASP A 314 49.10 -35.21 9.02
N GLY A 315 49.30 -33.92 9.30
CA GLY A 315 49.76 -32.95 8.30
C GLY A 315 48.68 -32.34 7.41
N LEU A 316 47.39 -32.60 7.67
CA LEU A 316 46.26 -31.85 7.11
C LEU A 316 45.66 -30.92 8.17
N VAL A 317 45.20 -29.73 7.78
CA VAL A 317 44.44 -28.84 8.66
C VAL A 317 43.19 -28.30 7.98
N ILE A 318 42.16 -27.99 8.78
CA ILE A 318 41.02 -27.18 8.29
C ILE A 318 41.52 -25.74 8.10
N ALA A 319 41.65 -25.36 6.84
CA ALA A 319 42.12 -24.06 6.38
C ALA A 319 41.03 -22.99 6.45
N ALA A 320 39.78 -23.37 6.18
CA ALA A 320 38.64 -22.46 6.19
C ALA A 320 37.35 -23.16 6.61
N VAL A 321 36.51 -22.43 7.35
CA VAL A 321 35.12 -22.79 7.66
C VAL A 321 34.22 -21.77 6.97
N ASN A 322 33.64 -22.17 5.84
CA ASN A 322 32.88 -21.28 4.96
C ASN A 322 31.39 -21.26 5.27
N ALA A 323 30.86 -22.38 5.76
CA ALA A 323 29.49 -22.53 6.23
C ALA A 323 29.45 -23.64 7.30
N PRO A 324 28.35 -23.78 8.07
CA PRO A 324 28.20 -24.88 9.03
C PRO A 324 28.42 -26.27 8.41
N GLY A 325 28.08 -26.44 7.13
CA GLY A 325 28.26 -27.68 6.36
C GLY A 325 29.34 -27.62 5.27
N GLN A 326 30.25 -26.64 5.30
CA GLN A 326 31.26 -26.49 4.25
C GLN A 326 32.60 -25.98 4.79
N VAL A 327 33.65 -26.78 4.59
CA VAL A 327 35.02 -26.44 4.98
C VAL A 327 36.00 -26.58 3.81
N VAL A 328 37.20 -26.04 3.99
CA VAL A 328 38.35 -26.27 3.11
C VAL A 328 39.49 -26.82 3.93
N VAL A 329 40.08 -27.92 3.49
CA VAL A 329 41.26 -28.56 4.10
C VAL A 329 42.49 -28.21 3.27
N SER A 330 43.61 -27.90 3.90
CA SER A 330 44.90 -27.69 3.25
C SER A 330 45.98 -28.64 3.78
N GLY A 331 46.99 -28.89 2.95
CA GLY A 331 48.13 -29.74 3.30
C GLY A 331 48.90 -30.21 2.07
N ALA A 332 49.75 -31.21 2.24
CA ALA A 332 50.53 -31.80 1.15
C ALA A 332 49.62 -32.55 0.14
N PRO A 333 50.05 -32.69 -1.13
CA PRO A 333 49.19 -33.25 -2.18
C PRO A 333 48.69 -34.68 -1.91
N GLU A 334 49.59 -35.60 -1.53
CA GLU A 334 49.26 -37.01 -1.29
C GLU A 334 48.26 -37.20 -0.12
N PRO A 335 48.45 -36.59 1.06
CA PRO A 335 47.44 -36.64 2.13
C PRO A 335 46.06 -36.10 1.72
N LEU A 336 46.01 -35.05 0.90
CA LEU A 336 44.74 -34.51 0.39
C LEU A 336 44.05 -35.47 -0.58
N ASP A 337 44.80 -36.17 -1.42
CA ASP A 337 44.25 -37.17 -2.34
C ASP A 337 43.66 -38.35 -1.55
N ALA A 338 44.37 -38.80 -0.51
CA ALA A 338 43.85 -39.81 0.41
C ALA A 338 42.59 -39.34 1.15
N LEU A 339 42.52 -38.06 1.55
CA LEU A 339 41.31 -37.49 2.15
C LEU A 339 40.14 -37.48 1.16
N ALA A 340 40.37 -37.10 -0.11
CA ALA A 340 39.34 -37.10 -1.13
C ALA A 340 38.72 -38.51 -1.31
N VAL A 341 39.55 -39.56 -1.33
CA VAL A 341 39.09 -40.96 -1.38
C VAL A 341 38.27 -41.34 -0.13
N ARG A 342 38.70 -40.91 1.06
CA ARG A 342 37.94 -41.15 2.30
C ARG A 342 36.58 -40.44 2.28
N CYS A 343 36.54 -39.19 1.81
CA CYS A 343 35.30 -38.44 1.66
C CYS A 343 34.35 -39.15 0.67
N GLU A 344 34.85 -39.59 -0.48
CA GLU A 344 34.07 -40.33 -1.47
C GLU A 344 33.49 -41.63 -0.88
N GLY A 345 34.32 -42.41 -0.16
CA GLY A 345 33.88 -43.62 0.53
C GLY A 345 32.83 -43.37 1.62
N ALA A 346 32.81 -42.16 2.21
CA ALA A 346 31.82 -41.73 3.18
C ALA A 346 30.60 -41.02 2.55
N GLY A 347 30.53 -40.91 1.21
CA GLY A 347 29.47 -40.19 0.50
C GLY A 347 29.51 -38.67 0.68
N ILE A 348 30.65 -38.11 1.11
CA ILE A 348 30.87 -36.68 1.32
C ILE A 348 31.47 -36.08 0.05
N ARG A 349 30.83 -35.04 -0.48
CA ARG A 349 31.33 -34.34 -1.68
C ARG A 349 32.62 -33.59 -1.33
N ALA A 350 33.69 -33.90 -2.05
CA ALA A 350 34.96 -33.18 -1.96
C ALA A 350 35.43 -32.73 -3.35
N ARG A 351 35.99 -31.52 -3.45
CA ARG A 351 36.48 -30.93 -4.70
C ARG A 351 37.81 -30.22 -4.50
N ARG A 352 38.79 -30.48 -5.38
CA ARG A 352 40.06 -29.76 -5.37
C ARG A 352 39.86 -28.28 -5.67
N VAL A 353 40.53 -27.42 -4.91
CA VAL A 353 40.61 -25.99 -5.21
C VAL A 353 41.81 -25.78 -6.12
N ASP A 354 41.68 -24.91 -7.12
CA ASP A 354 42.71 -24.63 -8.11
C ASP A 354 43.83 -23.73 -7.52
N VAL A 355 44.63 -24.37 -6.65
CA VAL A 355 45.74 -23.80 -5.89
C VAL A 355 46.77 -24.92 -5.66
N ASP A 356 48.04 -24.65 -5.95
CA ASP A 356 49.16 -25.60 -5.85
C ASP A 356 50.05 -25.38 -4.61
N TYR A 357 49.55 -24.61 -3.65
CA TYR A 357 50.13 -24.39 -2.33
C TYR A 357 49.06 -24.52 -1.23
N ALA A 358 49.47 -24.86 -0.02
CA ALA A 358 48.58 -25.01 1.12
C ALA A 358 48.46 -23.68 1.88
N SER A 359 47.48 -22.83 1.52
CA SER A 359 47.18 -21.63 2.34
C SER A 359 46.59 -22.00 3.70
N HIS A 360 46.77 -21.12 4.70
CA HIS A 360 46.30 -21.33 6.07
C HIS A 360 46.87 -22.59 6.73
N HIS A 361 48.09 -22.95 6.33
CA HIS A 361 48.80 -24.15 6.72
C HIS A 361 50.19 -23.80 7.28
N PRO A 362 50.78 -24.60 8.20
CA PRO A 362 52.19 -24.49 8.57
C PRO A 362 53.21 -24.39 7.41
N LEU A 363 52.86 -24.83 6.19
CA LEU A 363 53.77 -24.80 5.04
C LEU A 363 54.08 -23.37 4.59
N VAL A 364 53.20 -22.41 4.88
CA VAL A 364 53.43 -21.00 4.54
C VAL A 364 54.52 -20.34 5.40
N GLU A 365 54.99 -20.99 6.47
CA GLU A 365 56.06 -20.44 7.34
C GLU A 365 57.34 -20.12 6.56
N GLN A 366 57.59 -20.84 5.46
CA GLN A 366 58.76 -20.62 4.60
C GLN A 366 58.79 -19.21 3.97
N VAL A 367 57.64 -18.56 3.82
CA VAL A 367 57.52 -17.24 3.20
C VAL A 367 57.30 -16.11 4.21
N ARG A 368 57.32 -16.43 5.51
CA ARG A 368 57.04 -15.47 6.60
C ARG A 368 57.91 -14.22 6.54
N GLU A 369 59.23 -14.40 6.48
CA GLU A 369 60.19 -13.28 6.48
C GLU A 369 60.01 -12.38 5.26
N GLN A 370 59.63 -12.94 4.11
CA GLN A 370 59.38 -12.17 2.89
C GLN A 370 58.15 -11.27 3.05
N LEU A 371 57.09 -11.80 3.67
CA LEU A 371 55.85 -11.03 3.89
C LEU A 371 56.03 -9.98 5.00
N LEU A 372 56.73 -10.31 6.09
CA LEU A 372 57.00 -9.38 7.19
C LEU A 372 57.91 -8.21 6.78
N ALA A 373 58.66 -8.33 5.68
CA ALA A 373 59.46 -7.24 5.13
C ALA A 373 58.63 -6.16 4.41
N VAL A 374 57.36 -6.44 4.09
CA VAL A 374 56.47 -5.48 3.40
C VAL A 374 56.04 -4.39 4.36
N ARG A 375 56.06 -3.14 3.90
CA ARG A 375 55.57 -1.99 4.67
C ARG A 375 54.12 -1.70 4.31
N VAL A 376 53.28 -1.56 5.33
CA VAL A 376 51.90 -1.10 5.20
C VAL A 376 51.58 -0.09 6.29
N SER A 377 50.72 0.88 5.96
CA SER A 377 50.31 1.94 6.89
C SER A 377 48.80 1.85 7.14
N PRO A 378 48.33 0.94 8.02
CA PRO A 378 46.91 0.79 8.33
C PRO A 378 46.31 2.04 8.95
N ARG A 379 45.02 2.26 8.69
CA ARG A 379 44.27 3.45 9.13
C ARG A 379 42.85 3.06 9.53
N PRO A 380 42.15 3.89 10.33
CA PRO A 380 40.71 3.75 10.53
C PRO A 380 39.95 3.83 9.20
N GLY A 381 39.19 2.78 8.87
CA GLY A 381 38.36 2.67 7.68
C GLY A 381 37.01 3.39 7.83
N ARG A 382 36.33 3.63 6.70
CA ARG A 382 35.00 4.28 6.65
C ARG A 382 33.83 3.31 6.82
N VAL A 383 34.05 2.01 6.70
CA VAL A 383 33.03 0.96 6.85
C VAL A 383 33.55 -0.09 7.85
N PRO A 384 32.73 -0.56 8.81
CA PRO A 384 33.07 -1.67 9.70
C PRO A 384 33.64 -2.88 8.96
N PHE A 385 34.81 -3.34 9.41
CA PHE A 385 35.54 -4.46 8.83
C PHE A 385 35.44 -5.68 9.75
N TYR A 386 34.87 -6.76 9.23
CA TYR A 386 34.82 -8.05 9.90
C TYR A 386 35.93 -8.94 9.35
N SER A 387 36.78 -9.40 10.26
CA SER A 387 37.95 -10.20 9.96
C SER A 387 37.57 -11.68 9.94
N ALA A 388 37.94 -12.40 8.87
CA ALA A 388 37.82 -13.85 8.86
C ALA A 388 38.97 -14.52 9.62
N VAL A 389 40.01 -13.80 10.03
CA VAL A 389 41.04 -14.33 10.96
C VAL A 389 40.49 -14.45 12.38
N THR A 390 39.80 -13.41 12.86
CA THR A 390 39.27 -13.36 14.24
C THR A 390 37.83 -13.87 14.34
N GLY A 391 37.06 -13.81 13.24
CA GLY A 391 35.65 -14.15 13.21
C GLY A 391 34.74 -13.06 13.80
N SER A 392 35.23 -11.81 13.92
CA SER A 392 34.48 -10.67 14.45
C SER A 392 34.93 -9.35 13.82
N VAL A 393 34.25 -8.26 14.18
CA VAL A 393 34.70 -6.89 13.87
C VAL A 393 36.05 -6.60 14.53
N VAL A 394 36.93 -5.87 13.83
CA VAL A 394 38.25 -5.45 14.33
C VAL A 394 38.52 -3.97 14.03
N ASP A 395 39.40 -3.34 14.81
CA ASP A 395 39.91 -2.00 14.49
C ASP A 395 40.86 -2.10 13.29
N THR A 396 40.52 -1.40 12.21
CA THR A 396 41.31 -1.47 10.98
C THR A 396 42.68 -0.81 11.10
N ALA A 397 42.93 0.00 12.14
CA ALA A 397 44.25 0.51 12.45
C ALA A 397 45.24 -0.61 12.88
N GLU A 398 44.74 -1.78 13.27
CA GLU A 398 45.54 -2.96 13.66
C GLU A 398 45.87 -3.90 12.49
N LEU A 399 45.48 -3.56 11.26
CA LEU A 399 45.76 -4.37 10.04
C LEU A 399 47.21 -4.18 9.55
N ASP A 400 48.17 -4.36 10.46
CA ASP A 400 49.59 -4.26 10.20
C ASP A 400 50.14 -5.51 9.46
N VAL A 401 51.44 -5.50 9.13
CA VAL A 401 52.05 -6.64 8.42
C VAL A 401 51.96 -7.96 9.20
N ALA A 402 51.93 -7.91 10.53
CA ALA A 402 51.78 -9.10 11.36
C ALA A 402 50.36 -9.67 11.27
N TYR A 403 49.34 -8.81 11.15
CA TYR A 403 47.98 -9.22 10.80
C TYR A 403 47.95 -9.93 9.44
N TRP A 404 48.58 -9.38 8.40
CA TRP A 404 48.55 -9.98 7.07
C TRP A 404 49.30 -11.30 6.97
N TRP A 405 50.35 -11.48 7.79
CA TRP A 405 50.96 -12.79 8.00
C TRP A 405 50.00 -13.79 8.66
N ARG A 406 49.31 -13.39 9.73
CA ARG A 406 48.25 -14.23 10.35
C ARG A 406 47.14 -14.56 9.36
N ASN A 407 46.70 -13.61 8.53
CA ASN A 407 45.71 -13.85 7.47
C ASN A 407 46.16 -14.87 6.41
N LEU A 408 47.46 -15.08 6.19
CA LEU A 408 47.96 -16.15 5.32
C LEU A 408 48.08 -17.50 6.04
N ARG A 409 48.34 -17.46 7.35
CA ARG A 409 48.74 -18.62 8.15
C ARG A 409 47.60 -19.26 8.92
N GLU A 410 46.71 -18.48 9.52
CA GLU A 410 45.67 -18.93 10.44
C GLU A 410 44.40 -19.35 9.68
N GLN A 411 43.54 -20.15 10.33
CA GLN A 411 42.29 -20.62 9.75
C GLN A 411 41.34 -19.45 9.43
N VAL A 412 40.68 -19.52 8.28
CA VAL A 412 39.61 -18.59 7.88
C VAL A 412 38.29 -18.98 8.54
N ARG A 413 37.82 -18.15 9.47
CA ARG A 413 36.57 -18.24 10.23
C ARG A 413 35.43 -17.47 9.54
N PHE A 414 35.22 -17.72 8.25
CA PHE A 414 34.28 -16.94 7.43
C PHE A 414 32.82 -17.07 7.91
N ALA A 415 32.35 -18.29 8.18
CA ALA A 415 30.99 -18.53 8.68
C ALA A 415 30.72 -17.76 9.99
N GLN A 416 31.71 -17.72 10.89
CA GLN A 416 31.62 -16.99 12.16
C GLN A 416 31.54 -15.48 11.92
N ALA A 417 32.37 -14.94 11.01
CA ALA A 417 32.36 -13.51 10.68
C ALA A 417 31.01 -13.09 10.09
N VAL A 418 30.47 -13.85 9.14
CA VAL A 418 29.16 -13.60 8.50
C VAL A 418 28.03 -13.64 9.52
N ALA A 419 27.96 -14.67 10.36
CA ALA A 419 26.91 -14.82 11.38
C ALA A 419 26.94 -13.71 12.45
N SER A 420 28.07 -13.01 12.61
CA SER A 420 28.20 -11.91 13.57
C SER A 420 27.71 -10.55 13.02
N MET A 421 27.34 -10.47 11.74
CA MET A 421 26.96 -9.21 11.09
C MET A 421 25.47 -8.90 11.26
N PRO A 422 25.11 -7.71 11.76
CA PRO A 422 23.71 -7.28 11.83
C PRO A 422 23.27 -6.68 10.49
N VAL A 423 23.24 -7.48 9.43
CA VAL A 423 22.88 -7.03 8.06
C VAL A 423 21.71 -7.82 7.50
N ALA A 424 20.97 -7.21 6.58
CA ALA A 424 19.82 -7.83 5.93
C ALA A 424 20.21 -8.82 4.82
N GLY A 425 21.37 -8.57 4.21
CA GLY A 425 21.87 -9.38 3.12
C GLY A 425 23.26 -8.99 2.64
N PHE A 426 23.73 -9.77 1.68
CA PHE A 426 25.12 -9.87 1.31
C PHE A 426 25.29 -9.74 -0.21
N VAL A 427 26.27 -8.95 -0.64
CA VAL A 427 26.68 -8.84 -2.03
C VAL A 427 28.10 -9.38 -2.15
N GLU A 428 28.24 -10.53 -2.83
CA GLU A 428 29.57 -11.04 -3.18
C GLU A 428 30.14 -10.24 -4.36
N VAL A 429 31.15 -9.42 -4.08
CA VAL A 429 31.79 -8.51 -5.02
C VAL A 429 32.89 -9.23 -5.80
N SER A 430 32.49 -10.08 -6.75
CA SER A 430 33.40 -11.01 -7.42
C SER A 430 33.08 -11.25 -8.90
N PRO A 431 34.07 -11.72 -9.70
CA PRO A 431 33.84 -12.14 -11.08
C PRO A 431 32.94 -13.39 -11.20
N HIS A 432 32.77 -14.16 -10.13
CA HIS A 432 31.87 -15.31 -10.06
C HIS A 432 31.60 -15.69 -8.60
N PRO A 433 30.32 -15.89 -8.18
CA PRO A 433 29.99 -16.22 -6.81
C PRO A 433 30.56 -17.58 -6.41
N VAL A 434 31.33 -17.61 -5.32
CA VAL A 434 31.87 -18.83 -4.72
C VAL A 434 31.50 -18.98 -3.23
N LEU A 435 31.11 -17.89 -2.57
CA LEU A 435 30.73 -17.85 -1.16
C LEU A 435 29.23 -17.69 -0.94
N VAL A 436 28.49 -17.11 -1.90
CA VAL A 436 27.02 -16.98 -1.84
C VAL A 436 26.32 -18.26 -1.37
N PRO A 437 26.64 -19.48 -1.87
CA PRO A 437 25.96 -20.69 -1.42
C PRO A 437 26.17 -21.06 0.05
N GLY A 438 27.22 -20.51 0.69
CA GLY A 438 27.55 -20.75 2.10
C GLY A 438 27.01 -19.70 3.07
N ILE A 439 26.34 -18.65 2.56
CA ILE A 439 25.69 -17.62 3.37
C ILE A 439 24.26 -18.06 3.62
N GLU A 440 23.96 -18.49 4.84
CA GLU A 440 22.63 -18.98 5.25
C GLU A 440 21.76 -17.88 5.87
N ASP A 441 22.39 -16.83 6.42
CA ASP A 441 21.71 -15.70 7.04
C ASP A 441 21.35 -14.63 6.00
N GLY A 442 20.08 -14.20 5.97
CA GLY A 442 19.62 -13.15 5.05
C GLY A 442 19.60 -13.57 3.58
N TRP A 443 19.51 -12.59 2.68
CA TRP A 443 19.63 -12.81 1.24
C TRP A 443 21.08 -12.61 0.78
N ALA A 444 21.51 -13.34 -0.26
CA ALA A 444 22.85 -13.21 -0.81
C ALA A 444 22.81 -13.19 -2.34
N VAL A 445 23.54 -12.25 -2.96
CA VAL A 445 23.64 -12.13 -4.42
C VAL A 445 25.11 -12.04 -4.87
N GLY A 446 25.41 -12.61 -6.03
CA GLY A 446 26.72 -12.48 -6.67
C GLY A 446 26.76 -11.30 -7.65
N SER A 447 27.91 -10.65 -7.83
CA SER A 447 28.04 -9.54 -8.77
C SER A 447 27.97 -9.98 -10.22
N LEU A 448 28.93 -10.81 -10.64
CA LEU A 448 29.03 -11.36 -12.00
C LEU A 448 28.88 -12.87 -11.99
N ARG A 449 28.81 -13.49 -13.17
CA ARG A 449 28.87 -14.95 -13.32
C ARG A 449 29.95 -15.30 -14.35
N ARG A 450 30.47 -16.53 -14.24
CA ARG A 450 31.44 -17.06 -15.21
C ARG A 450 30.84 -16.98 -16.61
N ASP A 451 31.60 -16.42 -17.54
CA ASP A 451 31.21 -16.20 -18.93
C ASP A 451 30.00 -15.25 -19.13
N ASP A 452 29.64 -14.46 -18.12
CA ASP A 452 28.54 -13.48 -18.15
C ASP A 452 28.93 -12.26 -17.30
N GLY A 453 29.83 -11.43 -17.85
CA GLY A 453 30.48 -10.31 -17.16
C GLY A 453 29.94 -8.91 -17.52
N GLY A 454 28.92 -8.84 -18.38
CA GLY A 454 28.46 -7.59 -18.99
C GLY A 454 27.36 -6.84 -18.25
N GLN A 455 26.91 -5.75 -18.89
CA GLN A 455 25.91 -4.82 -18.34
C GLN A 455 24.63 -5.54 -17.88
N ARG A 456 24.09 -6.45 -18.70
CA ARG A 456 22.83 -7.16 -18.38
C ARG A 456 22.97 -7.98 -17.09
N ARG A 457 24.11 -8.64 -16.85
CA ARG A 457 24.35 -9.39 -15.60
C ARG A 457 24.32 -8.48 -14.38
N LEU A 458 25.07 -7.38 -14.41
CA LEU A 458 25.10 -6.43 -13.30
C LEU A 458 23.71 -5.87 -13.00
N LEU A 459 22.96 -5.49 -14.04
CA LEU A 459 21.58 -5.02 -13.88
C LEU A 459 20.68 -6.09 -13.25
N MET A 460 20.85 -7.37 -13.61
CA MET A 460 20.13 -8.48 -12.96
C MET A 460 20.53 -8.64 -11.49
N SER A 461 21.82 -8.55 -11.15
CA SER A 461 22.29 -8.66 -9.76
C SER A 461 21.79 -7.49 -8.89
N LEU A 462 21.80 -6.27 -9.43
CA LEU A 462 21.22 -5.08 -8.80
C LEU A 462 19.70 -5.21 -8.64
N ALA A 463 19.01 -5.72 -9.65
CA ALA A 463 17.57 -5.99 -9.59
C ALA A 463 17.23 -7.02 -8.51
N GLU A 464 18.02 -8.08 -8.39
CA GLU A 464 17.86 -9.11 -7.37
C GLU A 464 18.07 -8.53 -5.96
N ALA A 465 19.14 -7.75 -5.75
CA ALA A 465 19.37 -7.06 -4.47
C ALA A 465 18.22 -6.08 -4.13
N TRP A 466 17.80 -5.26 -5.09
CA TRP A 466 16.72 -4.29 -4.90
C TRP A 466 15.38 -4.97 -4.55
N SER A 467 15.11 -6.10 -5.19
CA SER A 467 13.91 -6.90 -4.95
C SER A 467 13.89 -7.56 -3.56
N HIS A 468 15.07 -7.74 -2.94
CA HIS A 468 15.21 -8.19 -1.56
C HIS A 468 15.28 -7.05 -0.53
N GLY A 469 15.23 -5.79 -0.98
CA GLY A 469 15.15 -4.64 -0.08
C GLY A 469 16.30 -3.64 -0.21
N ALA A 470 17.41 -4.00 -0.86
CA ALA A 470 18.58 -3.13 -0.98
C ALA A 470 18.25 -1.79 -1.66
N ALA A 471 18.93 -0.72 -1.23
CA ALA A 471 18.85 0.57 -1.90
C ALA A 471 19.63 0.54 -3.23
N VAL A 472 19.00 0.94 -4.32
CA VAL A 472 19.63 1.08 -5.64
C VAL A 472 19.18 2.40 -6.26
N ASP A 473 20.13 3.22 -6.72
CA ASP A 473 19.86 4.44 -7.46
C ASP A 473 19.72 4.12 -8.96
N TRP A 474 18.51 3.69 -9.33
CA TRP A 474 18.18 3.37 -10.73
C TRP A 474 18.36 4.55 -11.69
N THR A 475 18.33 5.79 -11.19
CA THR A 475 18.55 6.98 -12.04
C THR A 475 19.98 7.09 -12.56
N ARG A 476 20.93 6.35 -11.98
CA ARG A 476 22.33 6.23 -12.43
C ARG A 476 22.58 5.06 -13.38
N LEU A 477 21.60 4.17 -13.53
CA LEU A 477 21.69 2.93 -14.31
C LEU A 477 20.89 2.99 -15.61
N ILE A 478 19.92 3.91 -15.69
CA ILE A 478 19.05 4.08 -16.86
C ILE A 478 19.67 5.07 -17.84
N PRO A 479 19.54 4.84 -19.16
CA PRO A 479 19.96 5.80 -20.18
C PRO A 479 19.25 7.17 -20.04
N VAL A 480 19.80 8.18 -20.70
CA VAL A 480 19.16 9.50 -20.76
C VAL A 480 17.84 9.39 -21.55
N GLY A 481 16.77 9.95 -21.00
CA GLY A 481 15.43 9.95 -21.60
C GLY A 481 14.58 11.11 -21.07
N ARG A 482 13.42 11.31 -21.69
CA ARG A 482 12.41 12.30 -21.32
C ARG A 482 11.35 11.66 -20.42
N GLN A 483 10.76 12.47 -19.54
CA GLN A 483 9.64 12.00 -18.74
C GLN A 483 8.36 11.95 -19.59
N VAL A 484 7.68 10.82 -19.54
CA VAL A 484 6.41 10.57 -20.23
C VAL A 484 5.32 10.22 -19.23
N THR A 485 4.07 10.45 -19.63
CA THR A 485 2.93 10.06 -18.80
C THR A 485 2.78 8.55 -18.81
N LEU A 486 2.80 7.95 -17.62
CA LEU A 486 2.61 6.51 -17.42
C LEU A 486 1.24 6.19 -16.81
N PRO A 487 0.74 4.95 -16.98
CA PRO A 487 -0.50 4.50 -16.37
C PRO A 487 -0.52 4.74 -14.86
N THR A 488 -1.70 5.06 -14.32
CA THR A 488 -1.88 5.30 -12.88
C THR A 488 -1.75 4.00 -12.09
N TYR A 489 -1.49 4.14 -10.78
CA TYR A 489 -1.34 2.99 -9.88
C TYR A 489 -2.60 2.10 -9.87
N PRO A 490 -2.45 0.77 -10.02
CA PRO A 490 -3.57 -0.17 -10.00
C PRO A 490 -4.03 -0.45 -8.56
N PHE A 491 -4.82 0.47 -7.99
CA PHE A 491 -5.43 0.28 -6.67
C PHE A 491 -6.25 -1.03 -6.62
N GLN A 492 -5.97 -1.85 -5.60
CA GLN A 492 -6.71 -3.08 -5.35
C GLN A 492 -7.99 -2.74 -4.59
N HIS A 493 -9.02 -2.35 -5.34
CA HIS A 493 -10.27 -1.88 -4.77
C HIS A 493 -10.94 -2.95 -3.91
N ARG A 494 -10.88 -2.75 -2.59
CA ARG A 494 -11.68 -3.48 -1.61
C ARG A 494 -12.70 -2.52 -1.02
N ARG A 495 -13.91 -3.01 -0.81
CA ARG A 495 -15.01 -2.21 -0.29
C ARG A 495 -14.84 -2.03 1.22
N TYR A 496 -14.25 -0.92 1.62
CA TYR A 496 -14.19 -0.49 3.02
C TYR A 496 -15.22 0.60 3.26
N TRP A 497 -16.41 0.21 3.71
CA TRP A 497 -17.43 1.14 4.18
C TRP A 497 -17.59 0.91 5.67
N ALA A 498 -17.39 1.94 6.48
CA ALA A 498 -18.02 1.95 7.79
C ALA A 498 -19.53 1.95 7.52
N SER A 499 -20.19 0.81 7.70
CA SER A 499 -21.65 0.75 7.75
C SER A 499 -22.12 1.45 9.04
N GLY A 500 -21.87 2.77 9.12
CA GLY A 500 -22.53 3.70 10.03
C GLY A 500 -23.95 4.03 9.59
N GLY A 501 -24.49 3.30 8.60
CA GLY A 501 -25.91 3.23 8.35
C GLY A 501 -26.50 2.17 9.26
N GLY A 502 -27.23 2.61 10.29
CA GLY A 502 -27.83 1.77 11.31
C GLY A 502 -28.39 0.46 10.74
N THR A 503 -27.72 -0.63 11.08
CA THR A 503 -28.23 -1.99 10.98
C THR A 503 -29.53 -2.05 11.80
N GLY A 504 -30.67 -1.95 11.12
CA GLY A 504 -32.00 -2.09 11.73
C GLY A 504 -33.03 -1.00 11.44
N ARG A 505 -32.71 0.09 10.74
CA ARG A 505 -33.75 1.09 10.39
C ARG A 505 -34.43 0.72 9.07
N GLY A 506 -35.32 -0.26 9.12
CA GLY A 506 -36.36 -0.36 8.09
C GLY A 506 -37.18 0.93 8.11
N GLY A 507 -37.54 1.46 6.94
CA GLY A 507 -38.51 2.54 6.86
C GLY A 507 -39.81 2.07 7.52
N ALA A 508 -40.38 2.86 8.44
CA ALA A 508 -41.59 2.45 9.15
C ALA A 508 -42.84 2.38 8.24
N GLY A 509 -42.78 2.87 7.00
CA GLY A 509 -43.90 2.79 6.05
C GLY A 509 -45.10 3.67 6.40
N HIS A 510 -44.96 4.61 7.34
CA HIS A 510 -46.05 5.45 7.83
C HIS A 510 -45.68 6.95 7.75
N PRO A 511 -46.58 7.85 7.33
CA PRO A 511 -46.25 9.28 7.14
C PRO A 511 -45.76 10.02 8.39
N LEU A 512 -46.13 9.54 9.59
CA LEU A 512 -45.69 10.12 10.87
C LEU A 512 -44.58 9.31 11.56
N LEU A 513 -44.20 8.13 11.04
CA LEU A 513 -43.14 7.28 11.58
C LEU A 513 -42.08 7.03 10.50
N GLN A 514 -40.83 7.40 10.79
CA GLN A 514 -39.74 7.35 9.82
C GLN A 514 -38.94 6.05 9.92
N PHE A 515 -38.81 5.52 11.14
CA PHE A 515 -37.96 4.37 11.44
C PHE A 515 -38.73 3.33 12.23
N ALA A 516 -38.52 2.06 11.94
CA ALA A 516 -38.94 0.93 12.76
C ALA A 516 -37.72 0.10 13.09
N VAL A 517 -37.63 -0.34 14.34
CA VAL A 517 -36.57 -1.21 14.87
C VAL A 517 -37.23 -2.38 15.58
N GLU A 518 -36.88 -3.59 15.16
CA GLU A 518 -37.20 -4.82 15.89
C GLU A 518 -36.18 -4.96 17.03
N LEU A 519 -36.65 -5.18 18.25
CA LEU A 519 -35.79 -5.41 19.40
C LEU A 519 -35.35 -6.88 19.41
N ALA A 520 -34.10 -7.14 19.82
CA ALA A 520 -33.55 -8.49 19.88
C ALA A 520 -34.36 -9.39 20.82
N GLU A 521 -34.20 -10.72 20.67
CA GLU A 521 -34.86 -11.74 21.49
C GLU A 521 -36.40 -11.65 21.45
N ASP A 522 -36.96 -11.23 20.31
CA ASP A 522 -38.41 -11.06 20.10
C ASP A 522 -39.07 -10.11 21.13
N ALA A 523 -38.30 -9.17 21.71
CA ALA A 523 -38.76 -8.24 22.74
C ALA A 523 -39.73 -7.15 22.21
N GLY A 524 -40.09 -7.20 20.93
CA GLY A 524 -41.09 -6.34 20.31
C GLY A 524 -40.48 -5.29 19.38
N TRP A 525 -41.20 -4.17 19.20
CA TRP A 525 -40.90 -3.17 18.17
C TRP A 525 -40.83 -1.76 18.74
N VAL A 526 -39.95 -0.94 18.18
CA VAL A 526 -39.91 0.50 18.41
C VAL A 526 -40.00 1.23 17.07
N LEU A 527 -41.07 1.99 16.89
CA LEU A 527 -41.25 2.87 15.75
C LEU A 527 -41.06 4.32 16.20
N ALA A 528 -40.38 5.13 15.38
CA ALA A 528 -40.08 6.51 15.72
C ALA A 528 -40.22 7.44 14.52
N GLY A 529 -40.65 8.67 14.76
CA GLY A 529 -40.78 9.70 13.74
C GLY A 529 -40.78 11.11 14.32
N ARG A 530 -41.01 12.09 13.44
CA ARG A 530 -41.09 13.50 13.79
C ARG A 530 -42.34 14.11 13.21
N ILE A 531 -43.18 14.70 14.07
CA ILE A 531 -44.43 15.33 13.66
C ILE A 531 -44.37 16.84 13.89
N SER A 532 -44.91 17.60 12.94
CA SER A 532 -45.08 19.04 13.07
C SER A 532 -46.26 19.47 12.20
N ALA A 533 -46.82 20.64 12.49
CA ALA A 533 -47.78 21.28 11.59
C ALA A 533 -47.15 21.63 10.22
N GLY A 534 -45.82 21.81 10.12
CA GLY A 534 -45.15 22.09 8.84
C GLY A 534 -45.02 20.86 7.94
N THR A 535 -44.71 19.70 8.52
CA THR A 535 -44.53 18.43 7.80
C THR A 535 -45.84 17.65 7.63
N SER A 536 -46.83 17.88 8.49
CA SER A 536 -48.18 17.33 8.40
C SER A 536 -49.22 18.43 8.59
N PRO A 537 -49.48 19.27 7.56
CA PRO A 537 -50.32 20.47 7.67
C PRO A 537 -51.75 20.21 8.18
N TRP A 538 -52.28 19.01 7.93
CA TRP A 538 -53.61 18.61 8.40
C TRP A 538 -53.72 18.53 9.93
N LEU A 539 -52.61 18.38 10.66
CA LEU A 539 -52.63 18.38 12.13
C LEU A 539 -53.06 19.76 12.68
N ALA A 540 -52.76 20.85 11.97
CA ALA A 540 -53.17 22.19 12.36
C ALA A 540 -54.69 22.40 12.34
N ASP A 541 -55.43 21.56 11.61
CA ASP A 541 -56.90 21.63 11.52
C ASP A 541 -57.59 21.15 12.80
N HIS A 542 -56.90 20.38 13.65
CA HIS A 542 -57.43 19.87 14.92
C HIS A 542 -56.98 20.75 16.10
N ALA A 543 -57.64 21.91 16.22
CA ALA A 543 -57.43 22.84 17.32
C ALA A 543 -58.60 22.82 18.31
N VAL A 544 -58.30 22.56 19.59
CA VAL A 544 -59.28 22.61 20.69
C VAL A 544 -58.98 23.84 21.54
N SER A 545 -59.94 24.75 21.66
CA SER A 545 -59.77 26.03 22.36
C SER A 545 -58.52 26.83 21.95
N GLY A 546 -58.17 26.79 20.65
CA GLY A 546 -57.02 27.50 20.08
C GLY A 546 -55.68 26.78 20.20
N THR A 547 -55.63 25.61 20.83
CA THR A 547 -54.41 24.80 20.97
C THR A 547 -54.43 23.65 19.95
N VAL A 548 -53.37 23.50 19.16
CA VAL A 548 -53.23 22.41 18.18
C VAL A 548 -52.87 21.13 18.91
N LEU A 549 -53.76 20.15 18.85
CA LEU A 549 -53.59 18.84 19.48
C LEU A 549 -53.54 17.77 18.41
N VAL A 550 -52.63 16.80 18.53
CA VAL A 550 -52.71 15.60 17.69
C VAL A 550 -54.01 14.88 18.03
N PRO A 551 -54.87 14.58 17.03
CA PRO A 551 -56.14 13.92 17.29
C PRO A 551 -55.91 12.54 17.94
N GLY A 552 -56.78 12.17 18.90
CA GLY A 552 -56.75 10.81 19.45
C GLY A 552 -56.84 9.73 18.36
N ALA A 553 -57.58 9.99 17.28
CA ALA A 553 -57.66 9.10 16.12
C ALA A 553 -56.31 8.93 15.38
N ALA A 554 -55.45 9.94 15.38
CA ALA A 554 -54.11 9.84 14.81
C ALA A 554 -53.21 8.96 15.70
N LEU A 555 -53.31 9.11 17.02
CA LEU A 555 -52.61 8.22 17.96
C LEU A 555 -53.13 6.77 17.88
N THR A 556 -54.44 6.58 17.65
CA THR A 556 -55.03 5.25 17.40
C THR A 556 -54.49 4.63 16.12
N GLU A 557 -54.32 5.43 15.05
CA GLU A 557 -53.66 4.96 13.84
C GLU A 557 -52.26 4.44 14.19
N LEU A 558 -51.44 5.26 14.86
CA LEU A 558 -50.05 4.89 15.18
C LEU A 558 -49.97 3.55 15.93
N VAL A 559 -50.94 3.28 16.80
CA VAL A 559 -51.07 2.00 17.52
C VAL A 559 -51.45 0.87 16.57
N LEU A 560 -52.41 1.07 15.65
CA LEU A 560 -52.80 0.07 14.65
C LEU A 560 -51.65 -0.27 13.70
N HIS A 561 -50.93 0.74 13.21
CA HIS A 561 -49.78 0.56 12.33
C HIS A 561 -48.65 -0.22 13.02
N ALA A 562 -48.36 0.12 14.28
CA ALA A 562 -47.39 -0.62 15.08
C ALA A 562 -47.85 -2.06 15.38
N GLY A 563 -49.16 -2.26 15.62
CA GLY A 563 -49.74 -3.58 15.85
C GLY A 563 -49.73 -4.48 14.61
N ASP A 564 -50.06 -3.95 13.43
CA ASP A 564 -49.94 -4.66 12.16
C ASP A 564 -48.50 -5.12 11.92
N ARG A 565 -47.52 -4.27 12.22
CA ARG A 565 -46.10 -4.60 12.11
C ARG A 565 -45.67 -5.71 13.08
N ALA A 566 -46.32 -5.81 14.24
CA ALA A 566 -46.11 -6.85 15.23
C ALA A 566 -47.02 -8.09 15.02
N GLY A 567 -47.82 -8.14 13.95
CA GLY A 567 -48.72 -9.26 13.65
C GLY A 567 -50.01 -9.30 14.46
N LEU A 568 -50.34 -8.24 15.20
CA LEU A 568 -51.55 -8.10 16.02
C LEU A 568 -52.32 -6.83 15.59
N PRO A 569 -53.06 -6.87 14.47
CA PRO A 569 -53.59 -5.68 13.80
C PRO A 569 -54.86 -5.09 14.47
N ALA A 570 -55.34 -5.64 15.59
CA ALA A 570 -56.54 -5.17 16.28
C ALA A 570 -56.21 -4.56 17.64
N ILE A 571 -56.93 -3.49 18.01
CA ILE A 571 -56.89 -2.90 19.35
C ILE A 571 -58.00 -3.52 20.19
N GLY A 572 -57.64 -4.15 21.30
CA GLY A 572 -58.59 -4.58 22.33
C GLY A 572 -59.10 -3.39 23.13
N GLU A 573 -58.19 -2.62 23.72
CA GLU A 573 -58.49 -1.40 24.47
C GLU A 573 -57.41 -0.36 24.22
N ILE A 574 -57.79 0.92 24.16
CA ILE A 574 -56.86 2.06 24.11
C ILE A 574 -57.27 3.11 25.14
N THR A 575 -56.30 3.53 25.95
CA THR A 575 -56.44 4.59 26.95
C THR A 575 -55.61 5.79 26.52
N PHE A 576 -56.24 6.96 26.42
CA PHE A 576 -55.55 8.23 26.21
C PHE A 576 -55.26 8.87 27.57
N GLU A 577 -53.98 8.97 27.92
CA GLU A 577 -53.54 9.45 29.24
C GLU A 577 -53.47 10.98 29.27
N GLN A 578 -52.94 11.58 28.21
CA GLN A 578 -52.84 13.05 28.10
C GLN A 578 -52.68 13.50 26.64
N PRO A 579 -53.16 14.70 26.28
CA PRO A 579 -53.07 15.20 24.92
C PRO A 579 -51.63 15.41 24.47
N LEU A 580 -51.34 15.09 23.21
CA LEU A 580 -50.08 15.46 22.56
C LEU A 580 -50.26 16.83 21.91
N VAL A 581 -49.62 17.84 22.49
CA VAL A 581 -49.72 19.25 22.07
C VAL A 581 -48.60 19.58 21.09
N LEU A 582 -48.91 20.26 19.99
CA LEU A 582 -47.92 20.81 19.07
C LEU A 582 -47.67 22.28 19.40
N GLU A 583 -46.80 22.56 20.37
CA GLU A 583 -46.43 23.92 20.74
C GLU A 583 -45.22 24.41 19.91
N GLY A 584 -45.38 25.53 19.21
CA GLY A 584 -44.33 26.14 18.40
C GLY A 584 -44.24 25.63 16.95
N SER A 585 -43.24 26.12 16.20
CA SER A 585 -43.03 25.82 14.78
C SER A 585 -42.13 24.60 14.53
N GLY A 586 -41.57 23.99 15.59
CA GLY A 586 -40.62 22.89 15.50
C GLY A 586 -41.26 21.50 15.49
N PRO A 587 -40.58 20.48 14.93
CA PRO A 587 -41.04 19.10 15.01
C PRO A 587 -40.84 18.49 16.40
N ILE A 588 -41.79 17.66 16.81
CA ILE A 588 -41.77 16.85 18.03
C ILE A 588 -41.44 15.41 17.66
N ASP A 589 -40.51 14.81 18.40
CA ASP A 589 -40.19 13.39 18.27
C ASP A 589 -41.33 12.55 18.84
N VAL A 590 -41.79 11.55 18.10
CA VAL A 590 -42.80 10.58 18.51
C VAL A 590 -42.23 9.18 18.45
N GLN A 591 -42.56 8.38 19.45
CA GLN A 591 -42.16 6.98 19.53
C GLN A 591 -43.37 6.12 19.87
N VAL A 592 -43.46 4.97 19.22
CA VAL A 592 -44.44 3.92 19.51
C VAL A 592 -43.65 2.68 19.88
N SER A 593 -43.82 2.20 21.11
CA SER A 593 -43.21 0.94 21.55
C SER A 593 -44.28 -0.15 21.57
N VAL A 594 -43.94 -1.32 21.07
CA VAL A 594 -44.73 -2.55 21.15
C VAL A 594 -43.92 -3.56 21.93
N GLU A 595 -44.50 -4.13 22.98
CA GLU A 595 -43.90 -5.19 23.79
C GLU A 595 -44.95 -6.26 24.04
N GLY A 596 -44.79 -7.44 23.43
CA GLY A 596 -45.83 -8.45 23.36
C GLY A 596 -47.13 -7.90 22.76
N GLY A 597 -48.23 -7.99 23.51
CA GLY A 597 -49.54 -7.43 23.13
C GLY A 597 -49.81 -6.02 23.68
N GLN A 598 -48.80 -5.28 24.16
CA GLN A 598 -48.97 -3.93 24.70
C GLN A 598 -48.32 -2.89 23.80
N VAL A 599 -48.96 -1.73 23.65
CA VAL A 599 -48.45 -0.59 22.88
C VAL A 599 -48.49 0.68 23.70
N ALA A 600 -47.47 1.50 23.61
CA ALA A 600 -47.45 2.83 24.19
C ALA A 600 -46.95 3.87 23.17
N VAL A 601 -47.61 5.03 23.15
CA VAL A 601 -47.25 6.16 22.29
C VAL A 601 -46.68 7.28 23.16
N PHE A 602 -45.47 7.70 22.84
CA PHE A 602 -44.73 8.74 23.54
C PHE A 602 -44.41 9.90 22.60
N SER A 603 -44.23 11.08 23.18
CA SER A 603 -43.54 12.19 22.53
C SER A 603 -42.38 12.68 23.38
N ARG A 604 -41.41 13.34 22.76
CA ARG A 604 -40.29 13.96 23.47
C ARG A 604 -40.20 15.44 23.17
N THR A 605 -40.16 16.22 24.26
CA THR A 605 -39.82 17.65 24.24
C THR A 605 -38.54 17.84 25.06
N GLY A 606 -37.47 18.32 24.41
CA GLY A 606 -36.13 18.34 25.02
C GLY A 606 -35.62 16.92 25.31
N GLU A 607 -35.29 16.62 26.56
CA GLU A 607 -34.82 15.29 26.99
C GLU A 607 -35.92 14.42 27.63
N GLN A 608 -37.12 14.97 27.87
CA GLN A 608 -38.18 14.29 28.61
C GLN A 608 -39.17 13.59 27.68
N TRP A 609 -39.40 12.30 27.93
CA TRP A 609 -40.45 11.52 27.28
C TRP A 609 -41.78 11.62 28.04
N THR A 610 -42.85 11.85 27.31
CA THR A 610 -44.21 11.96 27.82
C THR A 610 -45.08 10.91 27.14
N ARG A 611 -45.78 10.08 27.93
CA ARG A 611 -46.68 9.05 27.39
C ARG A 611 -48.07 9.62 27.16
N HIS A 612 -48.63 9.40 25.97
CA HIS A 612 -49.91 9.97 25.55
C HIS A 612 -51.02 8.93 25.46
N ALA A 613 -50.68 7.71 25.07
CA ALA A 613 -51.63 6.62 24.97
C ALA A 613 -50.98 5.28 25.31
N THR A 614 -51.77 4.38 25.86
CA THR A 614 -51.46 2.96 26.05
C THR A 614 -52.57 2.12 25.45
N ALA A 615 -52.25 0.97 24.87
CA ALA A 615 -53.21 0.09 24.25
C ALA A 615 -52.83 -1.38 24.41
N THR A 616 -53.84 -2.24 24.46
CA THR A 616 -53.66 -3.69 24.34
C THR A 616 -54.02 -4.12 22.94
N LEU A 617 -53.13 -4.83 22.26
CA LEU A 617 -53.39 -5.45 20.97
C LEU A 617 -54.07 -6.81 21.17
N ALA A 618 -54.91 -7.18 20.22
CA ALA A 618 -55.61 -8.44 20.19
C ALA A 618 -55.42 -9.12 18.82
N ASP A 619 -55.56 -10.44 18.80
CA ASP A 619 -55.79 -11.17 17.56
C ASP A 619 -57.16 -10.75 16.98
N PRO A 620 -57.30 -10.52 15.66
CA PRO A 620 -58.57 -10.16 15.02
C PRO A 620 -59.72 -11.17 15.22
N ALA A 621 -59.48 -12.35 15.82
CA ALA A 621 -60.51 -13.29 16.27
C ALA A 621 -61.50 -12.64 17.26
N GLY A 622 -62.63 -12.17 16.73
CA GLY A 622 -63.64 -11.41 17.48
C GLY A 622 -63.93 -10.00 16.92
N THR A 623 -63.34 -9.63 15.79
CA THR A 623 -63.81 -8.47 15.02
C THR A 623 -65.31 -8.60 14.73
N VAL A 624 -66.07 -7.54 14.99
CA VAL A 624 -67.51 -7.51 14.72
C VAL A 624 -67.75 -7.73 13.22
N GLU A 625 -68.20 -8.92 12.82
CA GLU A 625 -68.79 -9.15 11.51
C GLU A 625 -70.02 -8.24 11.34
N GLY A 626 -70.14 -7.58 10.17
CA GLY A 626 -71.36 -6.85 9.80
C GLY A 626 -71.28 -5.32 9.84
N LEU A 627 -70.84 -4.74 8.72
CA LEU A 627 -71.54 -3.60 8.10
C LEU A 627 -71.85 -3.96 6.64
N ASP A 628 -72.32 -5.20 6.43
CA ASP A 628 -72.86 -5.59 5.13
C ASP A 628 -74.27 -5.02 5.04
N GLY A 629 -74.36 -3.87 4.40
CA GLY A 629 -75.58 -3.11 4.23
C GLY A 629 -75.29 -1.73 3.64
N GLN A 630 -76.27 -1.17 2.93
CA GLN A 630 -76.16 0.17 2.34
C GLN A 630 -75.79 1.21 3.41
N TRP A 631 -74.64 1.89 3.24
CA TRP A 631 -74.23 3.02 4.08
C TRP A 631 -74.11 4.32 3.25
N PRO A 632 -74.72 5.44 3.68
CA PRO A 632 -75.50 5.58 4.90
C PRO A 632 -76.83 4.80 4.83
N PRO A 633 -77.42 4.40 5.97
CA PRO A 633 -78.62 3.58 5.99
C PRO A 633 -79.77 4.24 5.21
N ALA A 634 -80.66 3.44 4.61
CA ALA A 634 -81.82 3.96 3.89
C ALA A 634 -82.63 4.93 4.78
N GLY A 635 -82.84 6.16 4.30
CA GLY A 635 -83.49 7.24 5.05
C GLY A 635 -82.55 8.23 5.76
N ALA A 636 -81.23 8.02 5.70
CA ALA A 636 -80.26 8.97 6.25
C ALA A 636 -80.28 10.32 5.51
N GLN A 637 -80.54 11.41 6.23
CA GLN A 637 -80.48 12.77 5.71
C GLN A 637 -79.11 13.41 5.96
N ALA A 638 -78.62 14.20 5.00
CA ALA A 638 -77.38 14.95 5.17
C ALA A 638 -77.56 16.05 6.23
N CYS A 639 -76.76 16.04 7.30
CA CYS A 639 -76.68 17.17 8.22
C CYS A 639 -76.09 18.39 7.50
N ARG A 640 -76.94 19.33 7.07
CA ARG A 640 -76.49 20.68 6.70
C ARG A 640 -76.20 21.46 8.00
N ARG A 641 -74.91 21.76 8.22
CA ARG A 641 -74.39 22.71 9.23
C ARG A 641 -75.13 22.72 10.58
N ILE A 642 -74.72 21.86 11.49
CA ILE A 642 -74.96 22.07 12.93
C ILE A 642 -73.85 22.98 13.45
N ARG A 643 -74.04 24.31 13.36
CA ARG A 643 -73.28 25.28 14.16
C ARG A 643 -74.05 25.49 15.46
N SER A 644 -73.55 25.02 16.60
CA SER A 644 -74.12 25.35 17.91
C SER A 644 -73.14 26.17 18.74
N SER A 645 -73.57 27.39 19.06
CA SER A 645 -73.31 28.31 20.19
C SER A 645 -72.02 28.32 21.03
N THR A 646 -70.90 27.67 20.67
CA THR A 646 -69.59 28.01 21.30
C THR A 646 -68.90 29.21 20.67
N ALA A 647 -69.50 29.83 19.65
CA ALA A 647 -69.02 31.06 19.00
C ALA A 647 -69.30 32.34 19.82
N ALA A 648 -69.17 32.27 21.15
CA ALA A 648 -69.13 33.45 22.02
C ALA A 648 -67.76 33.57 22.71
N THR A 649 -66.67 33.26 21.99
CA THR A 649 -65.33 33.89 22.05
C THR A 649 -64.37 33.09 21.16
N GLY A 650 -64.00 33.62 19.98
CA GLY A 650 -62.87 33.11 19.16
C GLY A 650 -63.22 32.37 17.87
N ARG A 651 -62.36 32.55 16.84
CA ARG A 651 -62.47 32.21 15.40
C ARG A 651 -62.94 30.76 15.05
N PRO A 652 -63.51 30.53 13.84
CA PRO A 652 -64.08 29.24 13.45
C PRO A 652 -63.02 28.17 13.18
N VAL A 653 -63.32 26.92 13.56
CA VAL A 653 -62.65 25.72 13.02
C VAL A 653 -63.07 25.58 11.54
N ALA A 654 -62.14 25.84 10.64
CA ALA A 654 -62.25 25.52 9.22
C ALA A 654 -61.12 24.52 8.91
N GLY A 655 -61.48 23.28 8.59
CA GLY A 655 -60.52 22.19 8.40
C GLY A 655 -61.16 20.81 8.60
N ARG A 656 -60.40 19.73 8.36
CA ARG A 656 -60.91 18.34 8.31
C ARG A 656 -61.50 17.81 9.64
N ALA A 657 -61.44 18.55 10.73
CA ALA A 657 -61.69 18.08 12.10
C ALA A 657 -62.81 18.84 12.88
N GLY A 658 -63.93 19.19 12.25
CA GLY A 658 -65.09 19.77 12.97
C GLY A 658 -66.10 18.72 13.45
N ALA A 659 -66.32 18.55 14.77
CA ALA A 659 -67.37 17.68 15.33
C ALA A 659 -68.25 18.38 16.39
N ALA A 660 -69.56 18.09 16.37
CA ALA A 660 -70.65 18.81 17.05
C ALA A 660 -71.12 18.15 18.37
N ARG A 661 -71.84 18.90 19.23
CA ARG A 661 -72.51 18.41 20.46
C ARG A 661 -73.75 17.58 20.09
N VAL A 662 -73.88 16.39 20.66
CA VAL A 662 -74.95 15.41 20.35
C VAL A 662 -75.85 15.16 21.56
N THR A 663 -77.14 15.46 21.45
CA THR A 663 -78.18 14.94 22.35
C THR A 663 -79.04 13.93 21.59
N ARG A 664 -78.87 12.64 21.95
CA ARG A 664 -79.67 11.44 21.61
C ARG A 664 -80.07 11.21 20.15
N CYS A 665 -79.56 10.09 19.61
CA CYS A 665 -79.92 9.40 18.36
C CYS A 665 -79.70 10.17 17.04
N CYS A 666 -78.46 10.24 16.56
CA CYS A 666 -78.14 10.43 15.13
C CYS A 666 -76.83 9.73 14.74
N SER A 667 -76.81 9.09 13.57
CA SER A 667 -75.61 8.70 12.82
C SER A 667 -75.16 9.86 11.92
N SER A 668 -73.86 10.19 11.88
CA SER A 668 -73.32 11.33 11.12
C SER A 668 -72.26 10.90 10.11
N ARG A 669 -72.30 11.48 8.89
CA ARG A 669 -71.19 11.47 7.92
C ARG A 669 -70.13 12.48 8.37
N LEU A 670 -68.95 12.01 8.77
CA LEU A 670 -67.70 12.79 8.78
C LEU A 670 -67.04 12.63 7.41
N SER A 671 -66.52 13.71 6.84
CA SER A 671 -65.67 13.62 5.65
C SER A 671 -64.37 12.90 6.03
N TRP A 672 -64.03 11.81 5.33
CA TRP A 672 -62.76 11.09 5.45
C TRP A 672 -61.87 11.41 4.25
N PRO A 673 -61.16 12.53 4.27
CA PRO A 673 -60.34 12.91 3.13
C PRO A 673 -59.02 12.11 3.15
N ARG A 674 -58.71 11.47 2.02
CA ARG A 674 -57.46 10.72 1.81
C ARG A 674 -56.26 11.67 1.85
N THR A 675 -55.17 11.27 2.48
CA THR A 675 -53.89 12.00 2.50
C THR A 675 -52.90 11.21 1.63
N PRO A 676 -52.61 11.63 0.39
CA PRO A 676 -51.56 11.00 -0.40
C PRO A 676 -50.20 11.37 0.20
N ALA A 677 -49.33 10.38 0.43
CA ALA A 677 -47.92 10.62 0.71
C ALA A 677 -47.18 10.83 -0.62
N GLY A 678 -46.62 12.03 -0.85
CA GLY A 678 -46.04 12.45 -2.14
C GLY A 678 -44.85 11.62 -2.66
N CYS A 679 -44.40 10.58 -1.96
CA CYS A 679 -43.32 9.68 -2.39
C CYS A 679 -43.64 8.18 -2.26
N TRP A 680 -44.84 7.77 -1.83
CA TRP A 680 -45.19 6.36 -1.65
C TRP A 680 -46.37 5.99 -2.55
N ARG A 681 -46.21 4.94 -3.36
CA ARG A 681 -47.21 4.46 -4.35
C ARG A 681 -48.21 3.45 -3.78
N ASP A 682 -48.32 3.32 -2.45
CA ASP A 682 -49.33 2.45 -1.84
C ASP A 682 -50.52 3.28 -1.33
N GLU A 683 -51.69 2.99 -1.90
CA GLU A 683 -52.97 3.62 -1.55
C GLU A 683 -53.52 3.05 -0.24
N TYR A 684 -53.78 3.92 0.74
CA TYR A 684 -54.47 3.54 1.99
C TYR A 684 -55.91 3.05 1.72
N ARG A 685 -56.21 1.80 2.10
CA ARG A 685 -57.59 1.32 2.29
C ARG A 685 -58.03 1.55 3.74
N PRO A 686 -59.25 2.09 3.99
CA PRO A 686 -59.67 2.52 5.32
C PRO A 686 -60.06 1.35 6.23
N VAL A 687 -59.63 1.38 7.50
CA VAL A 687 -60.22 0.60 8.59
C VAL A 687 -61.28 1.47 9.30
N PRO A 688 -62.57 1.06 9.34
CA PRO A 688 -63.62 1.87 9.95
C PRO A 688 -63.66 1.70 11.48
N VAL A 689 -63.61 2.80 12.24
CA VAL A 689 -63.91 2.81 13.69
C VAL A 689 -65.42 2.63 13.88
N ARG A 690 -65.85 1.47 14.40
CA ARG A 690 -67.25 1.08 14.59
C ARG A 690 -67.71 1.36 16.04
N GLY A 691 -68.85 2.04 16.18
CA GLY A 691 -69.39 2.53 17.45
C GLY A 691 -70.07 1.47 18.34
N TRP A 692 -70.20 1.82 19.62
CA TRP A 692 -70.69 1.00 20.74
C TRP A 692 -72.16 0.55 20.58
N PRO A 693 -72.54 -0.68 20.98
CA PRO A 693 -73.94 -1.12 20.98
C PRO A 693 -74.67 -0.71 22.27
N THR A 694 -75.85 -0.13 22.10
CA THR A 694 -76.87 0.04 23.14
C THR A 694 -77.75 -1.21 23.23
N THR A 695 -77.75 -1.89 24.38
CA THR A 695 -78.91 -2.68 24.84
C THR A 695 -79.16 -2.43 26.32
N ARG A 696 -80.44 -2.16 26.62
CA ARG A 696 -80.95 -1.71 27.92
C ARG A 696 -80.97 -2.86 28.93
N SER A 697 -80.24 -2.72 30.03
CA SER A 697 -80.73 -3.16 31.35
C SER A 697 -80.26 -2.18 32.42
N ARG A 698 -81.13 -1.92 33.40
CA ARG A 698 -80.98 -0.86 34.41
C ARG A 698 -79.98 -1.30 35.49
N ALA A 699 -78.90 -0.53 35.68
CA ALA A 699 -78.29 -0.33 36.99
C ALA A 699 -77.87 1.14 37.10
N ARG A 700 -78.27 1.76 38.23
CA ARG A 700 -78.20 3.20 38.52
C ARG A 700 -76.85 3.55 39.17
N CYS A 701 -76.35 4.75 38.88
CA CYS A 701 -75.60 5.73 39.73
C CYS A 701 -74.40 5.20 40.58
N TRP A 702 -73.29 5.91 40.71
CA TRP A 702 -73.18 7.26 41.28
C TRP A 702 -71.88 7.94 40.79
N CYS A 703 -71.96 9.24 40.48
CA CYS A 703 -70.95 10.18 40.96
C CYS A 703 -71.62 11.53 41.21
N ARG A 704 -71.64 11.93 42.48
CA ARG A 704 -72.12 13.22 42.98
C ARG A 704 -71.27 14.33 42.39
N ALA A 705 -71.92 15.37 41.88
CA ALA A 705 -71.35 16.70 41.92
C ALA A 705 -71.31 17.19 43.37
N ARG A 706 -70.16 17.68 43.83
CA ARG A 706 -70.10 18.77 44.81
C ARG A 706 -69.13 19.82 44.28
N ARG A 707 -69.72 21.01 44.13
CA ARG A 707 -69.25 22.38 43.92
C ARG A 707 -67.76 22.61 43.73
#